data_AF-A0A5B8VEQ4-F1
#
_entry.id   AF-A0A5B8VEQ4-F1
#
_cell.length_a   1.000
_cell.length_b   1.000
_cell.length_c   1.000
_cell.angle_alpha   90.00
_cell.angle_beta   90.00
_cell.angle_gamma   90.00
#
_symmetry.space_group_name_H-M   'P 1'
#
loop_
_entity.id
_entity.type
_entity.pdbx_description
1 polymer ?
#
loop_
_entity_poly.entity_id
_entity_poly.type
_entity_poly.pdbx_seq_one_letter_code
_entity_poly.pdbx_strand_id
1 'polypeptide(L)'
;MQIHFMKNRLKCFLSFTSLAIVAVCITVSCNKKFDEPPVYTAPDIIPDLTISDLKAMHVSGKFEQITTDKTIGGIVVADDRTGEFYKTIVIEDETGGISVKLDAYDLYTKYPVGRKVYIKVKDLYLGDYNKLIEIGGGVDNTGSSPRLDEIPSVLIDKYVIKGTLDNAVTPKVVTVDELDDSYQNMLIQLDNYEFAVADTSKTYAKQDLSSSAVNFTLQSCSDKSIILRNSSYADFAGYKVPGGNGSIIAIYTVFGTTKQLNIRDTSDVKFYGARCGSGGTGAVVDIATIKSFYNGSDVTLGSYKIGGVVISDAVAKNISSGNIVLQDKDAGIKLYFGSSAATANFSIGDSLVVDVTGGTLQDYNGSKEISLSSSALPSVAIATGKTITPKALTIAEIATQLPDIEYTLVTIKDATATSGIYSGNKTLTDASGSMTLYTSSTATFAGDALPTTAKTFTGYCTLFGSTKEMMLRNTNDVTDGEAPPPTGDTLIISEYVEGSSNNKYLEIYNSGSGAADLSKYTVKMYTNGAITASSTAVLDAVTGLGTLPAGAAIILKNSGAALTLPAAVTAYNSGVCGFNGDDAVTLEKDGVVVDVFGLVGIDPGDSWTINSDAAATKDKTVRRQAGITHGNTDWASSAATEWDVISTTDDVSNLGTR
;
A
#
# COMPACT_ATOMS: atom_id res chain seq x y z
N MET A 1 -4.22 -67.45 -32.62
CA MET A 1 -3.66 -66.57 -31.57
C MET A 1 -4.05 -65.08 -31.70
N GLN A 2 -4.99 -64.69 -32.57
CA GLN A 2 -5.43 -63.28 -32.69
C GLN A 2 -6.75 -62.94 -31.97
N ILE A 3 -7.62 -63.92 -31.70
CA ILE A 3 -8.95 -63.67 -31.11
C ILE A 3 -8.87 -63.41 -29.59
N HIS A 4 -7.81 -63.87 -28.92
CA HIS A 4 -7.61 -63.69 -27.48
C HIS A 4 -7.11 -62.28 -27.12
N PHE A 5 -6.43 -61.59 -28.05
CA PHE A 5 -5.88 -60.24 -27.82
C PHE A 5 -6.92 -59.12 -27.94
N MET A 6 -7.98 -59.28 -28.75
CA MET A 6 -9.04 -58.28 -28.90
C MET A 6 -10.01 -58.22 -27.71
N LYS A 7 -10.24 -59.34 -27.02
CA LYS A 7 -11.18 -59.38 -25.88
C LYS A 7 -10.68 -58.64 -24.63
N ASN A 8 -9.36 -58.58 -24.41
CA ASN A 8 -8.78 -57.87 -23.26
C ASN A 8 -8.71 -56.35 -23.48
N ARG A 9 -8.51 -55.88 -24.70
CA ARG A 9 -8.53 -54.43 -24.99
C ARG A 9 -9.93 -53.83 -24.90
N LEU A 10 -10.97 -54.58 -25.28
CA LEU A 10 -12.36 -54.13 -25.15
C LEU A 10 -12.81 -54.04 -23.68
N LYS A 11 -12.37 -54.95 -22.82
CA LYS A 11 -12.64 -54.90 -21.37
C LYS A 11 -11.93 -53.75 -20.67
N CYS A 12 -10.68 -53.44 -21.02
CA CYS A 12 -9.98 -52.27 -20.49
C CYS A 12 -10.62 -50.95 -20.97
N PHE A 13 -11.06 -50.87 -22.23
CA PHE A 13 -11.67 -49.66 -22.77
C PHE A 13 -13.05 -49.38 -22.12
N LEU A 14 -13.88 -50.42 -21.93
CA LEU A 14 -15.16 -50.29 -21.22
C LEU A 14 -14.98 -49.96 -19.73
N SER A 15 -13.91 -50.45 -19.08
CA SER A 15 -13.62 -50.14 -17.66
C SER A 15 -13.15 -48.68 -17.48
N PHE A 16 -12.38 -48.13 -18.42
CA PHE A 16 -11.93 -46.74 -18.39
C PHE A 16 -13.04 -45.74 -18.70
N THR A 17 -13.95 -46.06 -19.64
CA THR A 17 -15.10 -45.20 -19.93
C THR A 17 -16.13 -45.19 -18.79
N SER A 18 -16.29 -46.30 -18.07
CA SER A 18 -17.19 -46.37 -16.90
C SER A 18 -16.68 -45.54 -15.72
N LEU A 19 -15.36 -45.53 -15.50
CA LEU A 19 -14.74 -44.75 -14.43
C LEU A 19 -14.72 -43.25 -14.74
N ALA A 20 -14.56 -42.88 -16.02
CA ALA A 20 -14.64 -41.48 -16.47
C ALA A 20 -16.06 -40.92 -16.38
N ILE A 21 -17.10 -41.72 -16.65
CA ILE A 21 -18.51 -41.28 -16.53
C ILE A 21 -18.92 -41.11 -15.06
N VAL A 22 -18.42 -41.96 -14.15
CA VAL A 22 -18.66 -41.80 -12.70
C VAL A 22 -17.91 -40.59 -12.14
N ALA A 23 -16.68 -40.31 -12.59
CA ALA A 23 -15.93 -39.11 -12.19
C ALA A 23 -16.59 -37.80 -12.66
N VAL A 24 -17.21 -37.79 -13.85
CA VAL A 24 -17.97 -36.63 -14.36
C VAL A 24 -19.33 -36.47 -13.64
N CYS A 25 -19.94 -37.56 -13.17
CA CYS A 25 -21.17 -37.46 -12.37
C CYS A 25 -20.91 -36.91 -10.95
N ILE A 26 -19.72 -37.16 -10.37
CA ILE A 26 -19.37 -36.65 -9.03
C ILE A 26 -19.04 -35.14 -9.06
N THR A 27 -18.51 -34.61 -10.17
CA THR A 27 -18.25 -33.16 -10.31
C THR A 27 -19.49 -32.33 -10.64
N VAL A 28 -20.55 -32.95 -11.16
CA VAL A 28 -21.84 -32.27 -11.44
C VAL A 28 -22.83 -32.35 -10.26
N SER A 29 -22.63 -33.28 -9.33
CA SER A 29 -23.60 -33.53 -8.24
C SER A 29 -23.30 -32.81 -6.90
N CYS A 30 -22.29 -31.93 -6.85
CA CYS A 30 -22.01 -31.05 -5.71
C CYS A 30 -22.27 -29.57 -6.02
N ASN A 31 -23.18 -29.25 -6.95
CA ASN A 31 -23.74 -27.90 -7.07
C ASN A 31 -25.00 -27.81 -6.19
N LYS A 32 -24.82 -27.82 -4.86
CA LYS A 32 -25.85 -27.25 -4.00
C LYS A 32 -25.89 -25.76 -4.34
N LYS A 33 -26.80 -25.34 -5.21
CA LYS A 33 -27.22 -23.94 -5.26
C LYS A 33 -27.60 -23.59 -3.83
N PHE A 34 -26.76 -22.81 -3.17
CA PHE A 34 -27.10 -22.21 -1.90
C PHE A 34 -28.37 -21.41 -2.20
N ASP A 35 -29.50 -21.76 -1.56
CA ASP A 35 -30.68 -20.91 -1.63
C ASP A 35 -30.23 -19.57 -1.04
N GLU A 36 -30.05 -18.58 -1.91
CA GLU A 36 -29.75 -17.23 -1.48
C GLU A 36 -30.91 -16.80 -0.58
N PRO A 37 -30.64 -16.39 0.68
CA PRO A 37 -31.70 -15.94 1.56
C PRO A 37 -32.49 -14.84 0.84
N PRO A 38 -33.83 -14.84 0.94
CA PRO A 38 -34.65 -13.88 0.23
C PRO A 38 -34.14 -12.46 0.48
N VAL A 39 -33.98 -11.70 -0.61
CA VAL A 39 -33.47 -10.33 -0.56
C VAL A 39 -34.36 -9.53 0.39
N TYR A 40 -33.76 -9.00 1.45
CA TYR A 40 -34.47 -8.17 2.40
C TYR A 40 -35.01 -6.93 1.68
N THR A 41 -36.33 -6.83 1.57
CA THR A 41 -37.00 -5.65 1.02
C THR A 41 -37.33 -4.72 2.16
N ALA A 42 -36.70 -3.55 2.18
CA ALA A 42 -36.94 -2.55 3.23
C ALA A 42 -38.40 -2.05 3.17
N PRO A 43 -39.09 -1.94 4.32
CA PRO A 43 -40.41 -1.36 4.37
C PRO A 43 -40.32 0.16 4.15
N ASP A 44 -41.25 0.70 3.36
CA ASP A 44 -41.39 2.14 3.13
C ASP A 44 -42.28 2.76 4.23
N ILE A 45 -41.65 3.11 5.36
CA ILE A 45 -42.33 3.69 6.53
C ILE A 45 -42.08 5.20 6.53
N ILE A 46 -43.16 5.98 6.70
CA ILE A 46 -43.09 7.42 6.93
C ILE A 46 -43.13 7.66 8.44
N PRO A 47 -42.07 8.24 9.05
CA PRO A 47 -42.07 8.58 10.47
C PRO A 47 -43.20 9.55 10.84
N ASP A 48 -43.81 9.36 12.02
CA ASP A 48 -44.82 10.26 12.57
C ASP A 48 -44.22 11.52 13.21
N LEU A 49 -42.99 11.39 13.73
CA LEU A 49 -42.28 12.41 14.48
C LEU A 49 -40.88 12.55 13.92
N THR A 50 -40.37 13.78 13.94
CA THR A 50 -38.94 14.02 13.79
C THR A 50 -38.21 13.71 15.10
N ILE A 51 -36.91 13.49 15.05
CA ILE A 51 -36.10 13.26 16.26
C ILE A 51 -36.14 14.50 17.17
N SER A 52 -36.17 15.71 16.62
CA SER A 52 -36.34 16.94 17.39
C SER A 52 -37.69 17.00 18.11
N ASP A 53 -38.79 16.64 17.44
CA ASP A 53 -40.12 16.58 18.07
C ASP A 53 -40.16 15.60 19.25
N LEU A 54 -39.48 14.46 19.10
CA LEU A 54 -39.36 13.47 20.17
C LEU A 54 -38.57 14.04 21.35
N LYS A 55 -37.41 14.64 21.10
CA LYS A 55 -36.55 15.24 22.15
C LYS A 55 -37.27 16.36 22.89
N ALA A 56 -38.14 17.12 22.24
CA ALA A 56 -38.94 18.17 22.86
C ALA A 56 -39.94 17.65 23.93
N MET A 57 -40.20 16.34 23.97
CA MET A 57 -41.05 15.73 25.00
C MET A 57 -40.32 15.51 26.33
N HIS A 58 -38.99 15.58 26.34
CA HIS A 58 -38.18 15.25 27.50
C HIS A 58 -37.99 16.45 28.44
N VAL A 59 -38.03 16.20 29.76
CA VAL A 59 -37.70 17.19 30.79
C VAL A 59 -36.36 16.82 31.41
N SER A 60 -35.38 17.74 31.35
CA SER A 60 -34.03 17.47 31.88
C SER A 60 -34.04 16.97 33.34
N GLY A 61 -33.33 15.87 33.57
CA GLY A 61 -33.22 15.16 34.84
C GLY A 61 -34.40 14.24 35.16
N LYS A 62 -35.26 13.93 34.19
CA LYS A 62 -36.46 13.10 34.35
C LYS A 62 -36.47 11.92 33.38
N PHE A 63 -37.46 11.04 33.57
CA PHE A 63 -37.69 9.91 32.69
C PHE A 63 -39.17 9.91 32.31
N GLU A 64 -39.45 9.86 31.01
CA GLU A 64 -40.80 9.93 30.47
C GLU A 64 -41.10 8.65 29.68
N GLN A 65 -42.09 7.89 30.15
CA GLN A 65 -42.65 6.83 29.31
C GLN A 65 -43.48 7.45 28.18
N ILE A 66 -43.16 7.09 26.95
CA ILE A 66 -43.89 7.56 25.79
C ILE A 66 -45.15 6.71 25.64
N THR A 67 -46.32 7.35 25.76
CA THR A 67 -47.62 6.64 25.71
C THR A 67 -48.26 6.67 24.33
N THR A 68 -47.75 7.52 23.44
CA THR A 68 -48.28 7.72 22.09
C THR A 68 -47.73 6.67 21.12
N ASP A 69 -48.61 6.10 20.29
CA ASP A 69 -48.23 5.18 19.22
C ASP A 69 -47.69 5.95 18.03
N LYS A 70 -46.37 6.17 18.06
CA LYS A 70 -45.64 7.00 17.11
C LYS A 70 -44.34 6.33 16.69
N THR A 71 -43.85 6.73 15.53
CA THR A 71 -42.59 6.22 14.97
C THR A 71 -41.67 7.39 14.62
N ILE A 72 -40.38 7.30 15.00
CA ILE A 72 -39.31 8.14 14.44
C ILE A 72 -38.49 7.35 13.41
N GLY A 73 -37.74 8.02 12.55
CA GLY A 73 -36.86 7.33 11.60
C GLY A 73 -35.58 8.09 11.29
N GLY A 74 -34.43 7.43 11.46
CA GLY A 74 -33.10 8.02 11.29
C GLY A 74 -32.15 7.08 10.58
N ILE A 75 -31.02 7.62 10.11
CA ILE A 75 -29.88 6.85 9.61
C ILE A 75 -28.95 6.58 10.78
N VAL A 76 -28.47 5.34 10.93
CA VAL A 76 -27.45 4.99 11.92
C VAL A 76 -26.14 5.67 11.55
N VAL A 77 -25.62 6.49 12.47
CA VAL A 77 -24.36 7.23 12.29
C VAL A 77 -23.22 6.73 13.16
N ALA A 78 -23.53 6.01 14.25
CA ALA A 78 -22.57 5.28 15.08
C ALA A 78 -23.19 3.99 15.64
N ASP A 79 -22.36 2.98 15.87
CA ASP A 79 -22.74 1.66 16.40
C ASP A 79 -21.65 1.12 17.35
N ASP A 80 -21.88 -0.06 17.92
CA ASP A 80 -21.06 -0.67 18.97
C ASP A 80 -19.79 -1.37 18.46
N ARG A 81 -19.48 -1.31 17.15
CA ARG A 81 -18.43 -2.12 16.50
C ARG A 81 -17.07 -2.04 17.20
N THR A 82 -16.69 -0.83 17.59
CA THR A 82 -15.36 -0.54 18.15
C THR A 82 -15.36 -0.52 19.66
N GLY A 83 -16.52 -0.67 20.32
CA GLY A 83 -16.67 -0.56 21.76
C GLY A 83 -16.76 0.86 22.32
N GLU A 84 -16.73 1.91 21.48
CA GLU A 84 -17.01 3.29 21.93
C GLU A 84 -18.48 3.44 22.35
N PHE A 85 -19.43 3.03 21.48
CA PHE A 85 -20.86 3.13 21.70
C PHE A 85 -21.44 1.81 22.23
N TYR A 86 -21.00 1.40 23.42
CA TYR A 86 -21.40 0.13 24.02
C TYR A 86 -22.93 -0.02 24.13
N LYS A 87 -23.47 -1.10 23.58
CA LYS A 87 -24.92 -1.42 23.62
C LYS A 87 -25.81 -0.28 23.12
N THR A 88 -25.30 0.49 22.15
CA THR A 88 -25.95 1.71 21.68
C THR A 88 -25.80 1.82 20.17
N ILE A 89 -26.86 2.27 19.50
CA ILE A 89 -26.75 2.87 18.17
C ILE A 89 -27.11 4.35 18.28
N VAL A 90 -26.48 5.18 17.46
CA VAL A 90 -26.83 6.59 17.34
C VAL A 90 -27.47 6.80 15.98
N ILE A 91 -28.65 7.43 15.95
CA ILE A 91 -29.38 7.70 14.72
C ILE A 91 -29.62 9.19 14.56
N GLU A 92 -29.64 9.67 13.33
CA GLU A 92 -29.98 11.06 13.01
C GLU A 92 -30.97 11.18 11.83
N ASP A 93 -31.75 12.25 11.87
CA ASP A 93 -32.54 12.77 10.75
C ASP A 93 -32.16 14.24 10.49
N GLU A 94 -32.88 14.91 9.59
CA GLU A 94 -32.58 16.31 9.25
C GLU A 94 -32.75 17.30 10.42
N THR A 95 -33.42 16.88 11.49
CA THR A 95 -33.80 17.74 12.63
C THR A 95 -32.96 17.52 13.87
N GLY A 96 -32.31 16.36 14.02
CA GLY A 96 -31.48 16.06 15.18
C GLY A 96 -31.06 14.59 15.27
N GLY A 97 -30.21 14.30 16.26
CA GLY A 97 -29.76 12.94 16.59
C GLY A 97 -30.28 12.45 17.94
N ILE A 98 -30.30 11.13 18.14
CA ILE A 98 -30.61 10.49 19.42
C ILE A 98 -29.86 9.16 19.58
N SER A 99 -29.37 8.88 20.80
CA SER A 99 -28.82 7.58 21.17
C SER A 99 -29.94 6.61 21.57
N VAL A 100 -29.83 5.37 21.11
CA VAL A 100 -30.81 4.30 21.33
C VAL A 100 -30.12 3.16 22.05
N LYS A 101 -30.50 2.94 23.31
CA LYS A 101 -29.90 1.93 24.18
C LYS A 101 -30.52 0.56 23.91
N LEU A 102 -29.71 -0.45 23.56
CA LEU A 102 -30.13 -1.78 23.13
C LEU A 102 -29.34 -2.87 23.89
N ASP A 103 -30.03 -3.78 24.58
CA ASP A 103 -29.39 -4.82 25.40
C ASP A 103 -28.90 -6.00 24.54
N ALA A 104 -28.06 -5.73 23.56
CA ALA A 104 -27.46 -6.72 22.69
C ALA A 104 -26.03 -6.32 22.31
N TYR A 105 -25.23 -7.31 21.93
CA TYR A 105 -23.88 -7.14 21.42
C TYR A 105 -23.88 -7.24 19.88
N ASP A 106 -22.80 -6.78 19.26
CA ASP A 106 -22.58 -6.82 17.82
C ASP A 106 -23.72 -6.15 17.04
N LEU A 107 -24.26 -5.05 17.57
CA LEU A 107 -25.35 -4.28 16.96
C LEU A 107 -24.99 -3.85 15.54
N TYR A 108 -23.73 -3.54 15.28
CA TYR A 108 -23.20 -3.21 13.94
C TYR A 108 -23.50 -4.27 12.87
N THR A 109 -23.75 -5.53 13.24
CA THR A 109 -24.10 -6.60 12.29
C THR A 109 -25.53 -6.47 11.76
N LYS A 110 -26.43 -5.87 12.55
CA LYS A 110 -27.85 -5.67 12.21
C LYS A 110 -28.15 -4.22 11.80
N TYR A 111 -27.48 -3.30 12.47
CA TYR A 111 -27.63 -1.85 12.39
C TYR A 111 -26.27 -1.18 12.11
N PRO A 112 -25.58 -1.52 11.00
CA PRO A 112 -24.34 -0.85 10.66
C PRO A 112 -24.58 0.63 10.37
N VAL A 113 -23.55 1.46 10.56
CA VAL A 113 -23.52 2.84 10.01
C VAL A 113 -24.01 2.86 8.56
N GLY A 114 -24.93 3.78 8.23
CA GLY A 114 -25.58 3.89 6.92
C GLY A 114 -26.89 3.11 6.79
N ARG A 115 -27.27 2.29 7.77
CA ARG A 115 -28.61 1.67 7.84
C ARG A 115 -29.67 2.70 8.21
N LYS A 116 -30.74 2.82 7.43
CA LYS A 116 -31.97 3.49 7.88
C LYS A 116 -32.69 2.60 8.89
N VAL A 117 -33.18 3.16 9.98
CA VAL A 117 -34.03 2.45 10.96
C VAL A 117 -35.25 3.28 11.33
N TYR A 118 -36.30 2.60 11.76
CA TYR A 118 -37.51 3.20 12.31
C TYR A 118 -37.75 2.68 13.72
N ILE A 119 -38.04 3.57 14.65
CA ILE A 119 -38.23 3.22 16.06
C ILE A 119 -39.66 3.52 16.45
N LYS A 120 -40.41 2.47 16.80
CA LYS A 120 -41.69 2.61 17.48
C LYS A 120 -41.43 3.07 18.90
N VAL A 121 -41.94 4.24 19.26
CA VAL A 121 -41.56 4.88 20.53
C VAL A 121 -42.50 4.58 21.68
N LYS A 122 -43.71 4.06 21.41
CA LYS A 122 -44.67 3.70 22.47
C LYS A 122 -44.09 2.69 23.46
N ASP A 123 -44.34 2.93 24.74
CA ASP A 123 -43.86 2.15 25.89
C ASP A 123 -42.33 2.21 26.12
N LEU A 124 -41.57 2.88 25.25
CA LEU A 124 -40.18 3.23 25.50
C LEU A 124 -40.08 4.46 26.41
N TYR A 125 -38.88 4.70 26.94
CA TYR A 125 -38.61 5.79 27.85
C TYR A 125 -37.61 6.77 27.25
N LEU A 126 -37.90 8.07 27.34
CA LEU A 126 -36.90 9.11 27.24
C LEU A 126 -36.25 9.31 28.61
N GLY A 127 -34.97 9.68 28.60
CA GLY A 127 -34.24 10.13 29.76
C GLY A 127 -32.98 10.85 29.31
N ASP A 128 -32.20 11.33 30.27
CA ASP A 128 -30.90 11.91 29.99
C ASP A 128 -29.78 11.35 30.86
N TYR A 129 -28.61 11.19 30.24
CA TYR A 129 -27.36 10.98 30.96
C TYR A 129 -26.66 12.32 31.12
N ASN A 130 -27.03 13.04 32.19
CA ASN A 130 -26.48 14.36 32.51
C ASN A 130 -26.66 15.34 31.33
N LYS A 131 -27.91 15.54 30.91
CA LYS A 131 -28.40 16.35 29.78
C LYS A 131 -28.23 15.80 28.37
N LEU A 132 -27.53 14.68 28.16
CA LEU A 132 -27.54 14.00 26.86
C LEU A 132 -28.83 13.19 26.76
N ILE A 133 -29.76 13.58 25.88
CA ILE A 133 -31.07 12.92 25.74
C ILE A 133 -30.93 11.59 24.99
N GLU A 134 -31.52 10.54 25.54
CA GLU A 134 -31.44 9.16 25.04
C GLU A 134 -32.81 8.46 25.09
N ILE A 135 -32.98 7.37 24.33
CA ILE A 135 -34.16 6.50 24.38
C ILE A 135 -33.80 5.07 24.76
N GLY A 136 -34.63 4.46 25.62
CA GLY A 136 -34.38 3.13 26.20
C GLY A 136 -35.66 2.37 26.56
N GLY A 137 -35.50 1.18 27.15
CA GLY A 137 -36.58 0.23 27.41
C GLY A 137 -37.27 0.38 28.77
N GLY A 138 -36.68 1.13 29.69
CA GLY A 138 -37.16 1.23 31.07
C GLY A 138 -36.32 2.17 31.93
N VAL A 139 -36.61 2.18 33.23
CA VAL A 139 -35.86 2.96 34.23
C VAL A 139 -35.42 2.03 35.34
N ASP A 140 -34.12 1.90 35.53
CA ASP A 140 -33.55 1.18 36.66
C ASP A 140 -33.43 2.10 37.86
N ASN A 141 -34.11 1.71 38.94
CA ASN A 141 -34.16 2.43 40.21
C ASN A 141 -33.37 1.72 41.33
N THR A 142 -32.55 0.71 41.00
CA THR A 142 -31.79 -0.09 41.97
C THR A 142 -30.52 0.61 42.48
N GLY A 143 -30.02 1.61 41.76
CA GLY A 143 -28.84 2.41 42.14
C GLY A 143 -29.16 3.64 43.01
N SER A 144 -28.12 4.38 43.39
CA SER A 144 -28.23 5.65 44.15
C SER A 144 -28.98 6.76 43.41
N SER A 145 -29.06 6.63 42.08
CA SER A 145 -29.81 7.51 41.18
C SER A 145 -30.48 6.66 40.10
N PRO A 146 -31.72 6.98 39.67
CA PRO A 146 -32.36 6.29 38.56
C PRO A 146 -31.56 6.47 37.25
N ARG A 147 -31.56 5.44 36.40
CA ARG A 147 -30.91 5.45 35.08
C ARG A 147 -31.82 4.88 34.00
N LEU A 148 -31.58 5.29 32.76
CA LEU A 148 -32.28 4.73 31.60
C LEU A 148 -31.72 3.33 31.29
N ASP A 149 -32.60 2.34 31.26
CA ASP A 149 -32.25 0.96 30.88
C ASP A 149 -32.31 0.76 29.37
N GLU A 150 -31.51 -0.17 28.88
CA GLU A 150 -31.53 -0.61 27.50
C GLU A 150 -32.86 -1.30 27.12
N ILE A 151 -33.22 -1.27 25.84
CA ILE A 151 -34.30 -2.10 25.30
C ILE A 151 -33.85 -3.57 25.36
N PRO A 152 -34.56 -4.46 26.08
CA PRO A 152 -34.17 -5.87 26.20
C PRO A 152 -34.00 -6.53 24.82
N SER A 153 -32.96 -7.36 24.63
CA SER A 153 -32.64 -8.02 23.35
C SER A 153 -33.85 -8.65 22.65
N VAL A 154 -34.71 -9.33 23.41
CA VAL A 154 -35.92 -10.01 22.91
C VAL A 154 -37.01 -9.05 22.43
N LEU A 155 -36.94 -7.77 22.81
CA LEU A 155 -37.88 -6.73 22.41
C LEU A 155 -37.32 -5.80 21.33
N ILE A 156 -36.04 -5.90 20.96
CA ILE A 156 -35.43 -5.00 19.96
C ILE A 156 -36.22 -5.06 18.65
N ASP A 157 -36.49 -6.25 18.11
CA ASP A 157 -37.21 -6.39 16.83
C ASP A 157 -38.68 -5.94 16.89
N LYS A 158 -39.25 -5.77 18.10
CA LYS A 158 -40.58 -5.16 18.29
C LYS A 158 -40.53 -3.65 18.04
N TYR A 159 -39.46 -3.00 18.45
CA TYR A 159 -39.33 -1.53 18.45
C TYR A 159 -38.51 -0.99 17.29
N VAL A 160 -37.42 -1.67 16.91
CA VAL A 160 -36.48 -1.22 15.89
C VAL A 160 -36.73 -1.99 14.59
N ILE A 161 -37.26 -1.28 13.59
CA ILE A 161 -37.52 -1.82 12.26
C ILE A 161 -36.37 -1.40 11.35
N LYS A 162 -35.73 -2.38 10.71
CA LYS A 162 -34.69 -2.15 9.70
C LYS A 162 -35.30 -1.46 8.46
N GLY A 163 -34.56 -0.55 7.86
CA GLY A 163 -34.86 0.11 6.59
C GLY A 163 -33.79 -0.22 5.55
N THR A 164 -33.58 0.67 4.59
CA THR A 164 -32.54 0.55 3.55
C THR A 164 -31.14 0.46 4.15
N LEU A 165 -30.22 -0.21 3.44
CA LEU A 165 -28.78 -0.23 3.73
C LEU A 165 -28.06 0.78 2.84
N ASP A 166 -26.81 1.07 3.18
CA ASP A 166 -25.88 1.87 2.37
C ASP A 166 -26.37 3.29 2.05
N ASN A 167 -27.18 3.88 2.94
CA ASN A 167 -27.54 5.29 2.82
C ASN A 167 -26.30 6.14 3.12
N ALA A 168 -26.19 7.27 2.42
CA ALA A 168 -25.09 8.22 2.63
C ALA A 168 -25.11 8.74 4.08
N VAL A 169 -23.93 8.75 4.70
CA VAL A 169 -23.70 9.32 6.03
C VAL A 169 -22.72 10.48 5.85
N THR A 170 -23.25 11.69 5.83
CA THR A 170 -22.48 12.91 5.56
C THR A 170 -22.47 13.77 6.83
N PRO A 171 -21.30 14.00 7.46
CA PRO A 171 -21.23 14.81 8.67
C PRO A 171 -21.61 16.27 8.38
N LYS A 172 -22.24 16.92 9.35
CA LYS A 172 -22.51 18.36 9.28
C LYS A 172 -21.26 19.14 9.69
N VAL A 173 -20.67 19.88 8.76
CA VAL A 173 -19.51 20.74 9.03
C VAL A 173 -19.96 21.95 9.86
N VAL A 174 -19.35 22.14 11.03
CA VAL A 174 -19.72 23.18 12.00
C VAL A 174 -18.49 23.74 12.71
N THR A 175 -18.70 24.83 13.45
CA THR A 175 -17.78 25.40 14.42
C THR A 175 -18.27 25.13 15.85
N VAL A 176 -17.38 25.17 16.84
CA VAL A 176 -17.75 24.95 18.26
C VAL A 176 -18.74 25.99 18.79
N ASP A 177 -18.76 27.19 18.21
CA ASP A 177 -19.69 28.26 18.60
C ASP A 177 -21.13 27.97 18.12
N GLU A 178 -21.30 27.21 17.04
CA GLU A 178 -22.62 26.80 16.52
C GLU A 178 -23.24 25.62 17.28
N LEU A 179 -22.44 24.88 18.06
CA LEU A 179 -22.91 23.70 18.78
C LEU A 179 -23.80 24.09 19.97
N ASP A 180 -25.02 23.56 20.00
CA ASP A 180 -25.96 23.68 21.11
C ASP A 180 -26.76 22.38 21.29
N ASP A 181 -27.76 22.37 22.17
CA ASP A 181 -28.55 21.16 22.49
C ASP A 181 -29.29 20.56 21.28
N SER A 182 -29.53 21.33 20.21
CA SER A 182 -30.15 20.81 18.99
C SER A 182 -29.24 19.82 18.25
N TYR A 183 -27.92 19.96 18.37
CA TYR A 183 -26.94 19.09 17.72
C TYR A 183 -26.65 17.79 18.47
N GLN A 184 -27.14 17.62 19.70
CA GLN A 184 -26.81 16.41 20.49
C GLN A 184 -27.11 15.15 19.67
N ASN A 185 -26.18 14.20 19.70
CA ASN A 185 -26.17 12.93 18.98
C ASN A 185 -26.12 13.03 17.44
N MET A 186 -25.86 14.22 16.86
CA MET A 186 -25.62 14.35 15.43
C MET A 186 -24.16 14.05 15.07
N LEU A 187 -23.95 13.54 13.85
CA LEU A 187 -22.64 13.40 13.25
C LEU A 187 -22.18 14.75 12.70
N ILE A 188 -21.08 15.26 13.25
CA ILE A 188 -20.52 16.54 12.86
C ILE A 188 -19.09 16.39 12.35
N GLN A 189 -18.59 17.41 11.67
CA GLN A 189 -17.18 17.57 11.35
C GLN A 189 -16.69 18.92 11.87
N LEU A 190 -15.56 18.91 12.56
CA LEU A 190 -14.80 20.12 12.90
C LEU A 190 -13.49 20.13 12.10
N ASP A 191 -13.19 21.26 11.48
CA ASP A 191 -11.96 21.46 10.71
C ASP A 191 -10.96 22.32 11.47
N ASN A 192 -9.67 22.08 11.20
CA ASN A 192 -8.53 22.81 11.77
C ASN A 192 -8.36 22.62 13.29
N TYR A 193 -8.60 21.40 13.78
CA TYR A 193 -8.39 21.02 15.19
C TYR A 193 -7.16 20.12 15.38
N GLU A 194 -6.60 20.16 16.58
CA GLU A 194 -5.49 19.32 17.03
C GLU A 194 -5.68 18.90 18.50
N PHE A 195 -5.07 17.80 18.93
CA PHE A 195 -4.95 17.48 20.37
C PHE A 195 -4.10 18.52 21.07
N ALA A 196 -4.39 18.93 22.30
CA ALA A 196 -3.49 19.79 23.08
C ALA A 196 -2.09 19.18 23.19
N VAL A 197 -1.04 20.00 23.26
CA VAL A 197 0.36 19.53 23.27
C VAL A 197 0.61 18.48 24.38
N ALA A 198 0.03 18.68 25.56
CA ALA A 198 0.12 17.77 26.71
C ALA A 198 -0.51 16.39 26.47
N ASP A 199 -1.35 16.27 25.44
CA ASP A 199 -2.07 15.05 25.08
C ASP A 199 -1.38 14.24 23.98
N THR A 200 -0.46 14.85 23.20
CA THR A 200 0.14 14.23 21.99
C THR A 200 0.99 12.97 22.24
N SER A 201 1.42 12.72 23.47
CA SER A 201 2.16 11.51 23.83
C SER A 201 1.26 10.37 24.34
N LYS A 202 -0.04 10.62 24.47
CA LYS A 202 -1.02 9.68 25.03
C LYS A 202 -1.59 8.75 23.96
N THR A 203 -2.22 7.69 24.42
CA THR A 203 -3.09 6.81 23.63
C THR A 203 -4.54 7.29 23.72
N TYR A 204 -5.40 6.87 22.78
CA TYR A 204 -6.79 7.31 22.70
C TYR A 204 -7.64 6.98 23.94
N ALA A 205 -7.25 6.00 24.77
CA ALA A 205 -7.76 5.78 26.11
C ALA A 205 -6.79 4.90 26.93
N LYS A 206 -7.26 4.25 28.00
CA LYS A 206 -6.43 3.41 28.90
C LYS A 206 -6.74 1.92 28.73
N GLN A 207 -5.88 1.17 28.05
CA GLN A 207 -6.06 -0.28 27.87
C GLN A 207 -6.04 -1.09 29.18
N ASP A 208 -5.39 -0.58 30.23
CA ASP A 208 -5.36 -1.21 31.55
C ASP A 208 -6.66 -1.01 32.34
N LEU A 209 -7.64 -0.28 31.79
CA LEU A 209 -8.91 0.09 32.41
C LEU A 209 -8.75 0.79 33.77
N SER A 210 -7.61 1.43 34.02
CA SER A 210 -7.38 2.28 35.20
C SER A 210 -8.34 3.47 35.27
N SER A 211 -8.95 3.83 34.13
CA SER A 211 -10.10 4.71 34.00
C SER A 211 -11.03 4.12 32.95
N SER A 212 -12.36 4.23 33.12
CA SER A 212 -13.34 3.74 32.14
C SER A 212 -13.41 4.58 30.86
N ALA A 213 -12.92 5.82 30.91
CA ALA A 213 -12.81 6.72 29.77
C ALA A 213 -11.71 7.76 29.98
N VAL A 214 -11.24 8.38 28.90
CA VAL A 214 -10.23 9.44 28.92
C VAL A 214 -10.76 10.67 28.18
N ASN A 215 -10.50 11.85 28.75
CA ASN A 215 -10.78 13.13 28.10
C ASN A 215 -9.50 13.71 27.52
N PHE A 216 -9.62 14.26 26.32
CA PHE A 216 -8.60 15.05 25.63
C PHE A 216 -9.13 16.44 25.37
N THR A 217 -8.24 17.42 25.37
CA THR A 217 -8.58 18.76 24.89
C THR A 217 -8.24 18.85 23.42
N LEU A 218 -9.23 19.06 22.56
CA LEU A 218 -9.01 19.47 21.18
C LEU A 218 -9.02 20.98 21.10
N GLN A 219 -8.08 21.56 20.37
CA GLN A 219 -7.93 23.00 20.21
C GLN A 219 -7.85 23.35 18.72
N SER A 220 -8.52 24.44 18.34
CA SER A 220 -8.48 25.00 16.99
C SER A 220 -7.34 26.01 16.86
N CYS A 221 -7.00 26.37 15.63
CA CYS A 221 -6.03 27.44 15.36
C CYS A 221 -6.55 28.86 15.67
N SER A 222 -7.80 29.00 16.12
CA SER A 222 -8.43 30.26 16.52
C SER A 222 -8.80 30.26 18.02
N ASP A 223 -8.02 29.54 18.83
CA ASP A 223 -8.12 29.47 20.30
C ASP A 223 -9.46 28.94 20.85
N LYS A 224 -10.30 28.31 20.02
CA LYS A 224 -11.47 27.54 20.46
C LYS A 224 -11.06 26.14 20.88
N SER A 225 -11.75 25.57 21.88
CA SER A 225 -11.49 24.20 22.34
C SER A 225 -12.78 23.41 22.57
N ILE A 226 -12.67 22.08 22.50
CA ILE A 226 -13.74 21.13 22.81
C ILE A 226 -13.14 19.86 23.40
N ILE A 227 -13.91 19.14 24.20
CA ILE A 227 -13.45 17.87 24.79
C ILE A 227 -13.73 16.72 23.81
N LEU A 228 -12.72 15.92 23.52
CA LEU A 228 -12.90 14.57 22.97
C LEU A 228 -12.88 13.59 24.13
N ARG A 229 -13.90 12.74 24.24
CA ARG A 229 -14.00 11.72 25.28
C ARG A 229 -14.11 10.36 24.62
N ASN A 230 -13.21 9.45 24.98
CA ASN A 230 -13.22 8.09 24.47
C ASN A 230 -13.28 7.07 25.59
N SER A 231 -13.98 5.96 25.33
CA SER A 231 -14.07 4.79 26.18
C SER A 231 -12.75 4.04 26.23
N SER A 232 -12.34 3.62 27.43
CA SER A 232 -11.20 2.71 27.59
C SER A 232 -11.53 1.27 27.19
N TYR A 233 -12.80 0.96 26.95
CA TYR A 233 -13.24 -0.32 26.39
C TYR A 233 -13.21 -0.35 24.85
N ALA A 234 -12.91 0.78 24.21
CA ALA A 234 -12.78 0.82 22.76
C ALA A 234 -11.57 0.00 22.29
N ASP A 235 -11.70 -0.72 21.17
CA ASP A 235 -10.63 -1.50 20.55
C ASP A 235 -9.42 -0.63 20.17
N PHE A 236 -9.67 0.66 19.95
CA PHE A 236 -8.66 1.67 19.62
C PHE A 236 -8.01 2.35 20.82
N ALA A 237 -8.37 2.00 22.06
CA ALA A 237 -7.88 2.64 23.28
C ALA A 237 -6.35 2.73 23.36
N GLY A 238 -5.64 1.72 22.84
CA GLY A 238 -4.17 1.64 22.88
C GLY A 238 -3.42 2.37 21.77
N TYR A 239 -4.11 2.85 20.74
CA TYR A 239 -3.44 3.57 19.66
C TYR A 239 -3.05 4.97 20.11
N LYS A 240 -1.88 5.43 19.65
CA LYS A 240 -1.43 6.81 19.91
C LYS A 240 -2.35 7.79 19.22
N VAL A 241 -2.63 8.90 19.90
CA VAL A 241 -3.31 10.03 19.25
C VAL A 241 -2.37 10.68 18.23
N PRO A 242 -2.87 11.17 17.09
CA PRO A 242 -2.06 11.88 16.11
C PRO A 242 -1.57 13.22 16.68
N GLY A 243 -0.32 13.57 16.35
CA GLY A 243 0.31 14.80 16.83
C GLY A 243 -0.04 16.06 16.03
N GLY A 244 -0.63 15.93 14.85
CA GLY A 244 -0.89 17.02 13.91
C GLY A 244 -2.21 17.76 14.13
N ASN A 245 -2.61 18.52 13.10
CA ASN A 245 -3.89 19.22 12.98
C ASN A 245 -4.67 18.68 11.77
N GLY A 246 -5.99 18.82 11.77
CA GLY A 246 -6.81 18.54 10.60
C GLY A 246 -8.28 18.51 10.94
N SER A 247 -9.00 17.61 10.27
CA SER A 247 -10.44 17.42 10.49
C SER A 247 -10.71 16.27 11.45
N ILE A 248 -11.75 16.42 12.27
CA ILE A 248 -12.32 15.34 13.08
C ILE A 248 -13.80 15.20 12.78
N ILE A 249 -14.24 13.98 12.49
CA ILE A 249 -15.64 13.57 12.43
C ILE A 249 -16.00 12.95 13.77
N ALA A 250 -17.12 13.31 14.37
CA ALA A 250 -17.52 12.75 15.65
C ALA A 250 -19.02 12.88 15.89
N ILE A 251 -19.53 12.07 16.84
CA ILE A 251 -20.85 12.30 17.43
C ILE A 251 -20.71 13.41 18.47
N TYR A 252 -21.48 14.48 18.31
CA TYR A 252 -21.53 15.56 19.29
C TYR A 252 -22.39 15.16 20.50
N THR A 253 -21.83 15.25 21.70
CA THR A 253 -22.48 14.89 22.96
C THR A 253 -22.32 16.00 24.00
N VAL A 254 -23.02 15.87 25.13
CA VAL A 254 -22.90 16.78 26.27
C VAL A 254 -22.81 16.00 27.58
N PHE A 255 -22.13 16.58 28.56
CA PHE A 255 -22.17 16.11 29.95
C PHE A 255 -22.31 17.31 30.88
N GLY A 256 -23.51 17.50 31.40
CA GLY A 256 -23.92 18.72 32.07
C GLY A 256 -23.86 19.91 31.12
N THR A 257 -22.95 20.84 31.36
CA THR A 257 -22.69 21.99 30.48
C THR A 257 -21.47 21.80 29.57
N THR A 258 -20.79 20.65 29.68
CA THR A 258 -19.58 20.37 28.90
C THR A 258 -19.96 19.86 27.53
N LYS A 259 -19.55 20.57 26.48
CA LYS A 259 -19.61 20.11 25.08
C LYS A 259 -18.55 19.04 24.87
N GLN A 260 -18.94 17.88 24.34
CA GLN A 260 -18.06 16.72 24.15
C GLN A 260 -18.22 16.12 22.76
N LEU A 261 -17.21 15.35 22.34
CA LEU A 261 -17.19 14.57 21.12
C LEU A 261 -16.87 13.11 21.47
N ASN A 262 -17.46 12.17 20.74
CA ASN A 262 -17.11 10.76 20.73
C ASN A 262 -16.84 10.32 19.29
N ILE A 263 -15.66 9.75 19.02
CA ILE A 263 -15.30 9.23 17.68
C ILE A 263 -15.75 7.79 17.54
N ARG A 264 -16.04 7.34 16.31
CA ARG A 264 -16.43 5.94 16.09
C ARG A 264 -15.21 5.03 16.07
N ASP A 265 -14.15 5.47 15.41
CA ASP A 265 -12.85 4.81 15.37
C ASP A 265 -11.73 5.81 15.05
N THR A 266 -10.50 5.36 14.84
CA THR A 266 -9.35 6.24 14.57
C THR A 266 -9.40 6.91 13.19
N SER A 267 -10.17 6.40 12.23
CA SER A 267 -10.30 6.99 10.88
C SER A 267 -11.10 8.29 10.86
N ASP A 268 -11.90 8.51 11.91
CA ASP A 268 -12.62 9.77 12.16
C ASP A 268 -11.69 10.94 12.50
N VAL A 269 -10.41 10.67 12.85
CA VAL A 269 -9.42 11.70 13.20
C VAL A 269 -8.34 11.81 12.13
N LYS A 270 -8.42 12.83 11.27
CA LYS A 270 -7.51 13.06 10.15
C LYS A 270 -6.55 14.22 10.41
N PHE A 271 -5.82 14.14 11.52
CA PHE A 271 -4.89 15.18 11.95
C PHE A 271 -3.50 15.03 11.30
N TYR A 272 -3.49 15.07 9.97
CA TYR A 272 -2.28 14.85 9.16
C TYR A 272 -1.50 16.14 8.85
N GLY A 273 -2.10 17.30 9.10
CA GLY A 273 -1.51 18.63 8.87
C GLY A 273 -0.64 19.12 10.04
N ALA A 274 0.05 20.24 9.82
CA ALA A 274 0.87 20.90 10.83
C ALA A 274 0.03 21.51 11.96
N ARG A 275 0.57 21.49 13.19
CA ARG A 275 -0.09 22.06 14.36
C ARG A 275 -0.29 23.57 14.28
N CYS A 276 -1.31 24.09 14.94
CA CYS A 276 -1.56 25.51 15.12
C CYS A 276 -0.37 26.20 15.79
N GLY A 277 0.05 27.36 15.27
CA GLY A 277 1.19 28.13 15.79
C GLY A 277 2.56 27.46 15.62
N SER A 278 2.60 26.23 15.11
CA SER A 278 3.83 25.51 14.77
C SER A 278 3.86 25.33 13.26
N GLY A 279 4.66 26.15 12.56
CA GLY A 279 5.20 25.69 11.28
C GLY A 279 5.73 24.27 11.52
N GLY A 280 5.26 23.30 10.72
CA GLY A 280 5.43 21.85 10.87
C GLY A 280 6.69 21.29 11.56
N THR A 281 6.60 20.04 11.98
CA THR A 281 7.64 19.37 12.77
C THR A 281 8.83 18.86 11.95
N GLY A 282 8.95 19.23 10.67
CA GLY A 282 10.03 18.73 9.81
C GLY A 282 9.97 17.20 9.59
N ALA A 283 8.79 16.60 9.78
CA ALA A 283 8.55 15.19 9.53
C ALA A 283 8.64 14.88 8.03
N VAL A 284 9.23 13.74 7.69
CA VAL A 284 9.25 13.23 6.31
C VAL A 284 7.87 12.68 5.99
N VAL A 285 7.22 13.21 4.95
CA VAL A 285 5.93 12.77 4.44
C VAL A 285 6.05 12.32 2.98
N ASP A 286 5.13 11.45 2.56
CA ASP A 286 5.08 10.94 1.19
C ASP A 286 4.69 12.05 0.20
N ILE A 287 5.23 11.98 -1.02
CA ILE A 287 4.97 12.98 -2.08
C ILE A 287 3.48 13.05 -2.44
N ALA A 288 2.77 11.91 -2.41
CA ALA A 288 1.32 11.86 -2.63
C ALA A 288 0.55 12.73 -1.62
N THR A 289 0.97 12.71 -0.35
CA THR A 289 0.37 13.52 0.72
C THR A 289 0.56 15.01 0.45
N ILE A 290 1.78 15.43 0.07
CA ILE A 290 2.00 16.84 -0.28
C ILE A 290 1.13 17.27 -1.47
N LYS A 291 1.05 16.45 -2.54
CA LYS A 291 0.21 16.77 -3.70
C LYS A 291 -1.27 16.94 -3.32
N SER A 292 -1.77 16.16 -2.36
CA SER A 292 -3.16 16.24 -1.90
C SER A 292 -3.54 17.57 -1.25
N PHE A 293 -2.55 18.38 -0.84
CA PHE A 293 -2.80 19.70 -0.27
C PHE A 293 -3.25 20.72 -1.31
N TYR A 294 -2.99 20.48 -2.60
CA TYR A 294 -3.42 21.39 -3.65
C TYR A 294 -4.94 21.29 -3.86
N ASN A 295 -5.64 22.42 -3.65
CA ASN A 295 -7.10 22.50 -3.69
C ASN A 295 -7.63 23.44 -4.79
N GLY A 296 -6.85 23.67 -5.86
CA GLY A 296 -7.20 24.57 -6.96
C GLY A 296 -6.52 25.94 -6.91
N SER A 297 -5.68 26.19 -5.91
CA SER A 297 -4.86 27.39 -5.78
C SER A 297 -3.51 27.08 -5.15
N ASP A 298 -2.54 27.97 -5.31
CA ASP A 298 -1.21 27.84 -4.73
C ASP A 298 -1.27 27.74 -3.19
N VAL A 299 -0.48 26.82 -2.63
CA VAL A 299 -0.45 26.53 -1.20
C VAL A 299 0.96 26.74 -0.66
N THR A 300 1.12 27.66 0.28
CA THR A 300 2.35 27.75 1.07
C THR A 300 2.40 26.58 2.05
N LEU A 301 3.43 25.76 1.93
CA LEU A 301 3.66 24.58 2.74
C LEU A 301 4.15 24.96 4.14
N GLY A 302 3.60 24.29 5.16
CA GLY A 302 4.19 24.26 6.51
C GLY A 302 5.52 23.51 6.53
N SER A 303 6.11 23.27 7.70
CA SER A 303 7.39 22.56 7.76
C SER A 303 7.26 21.05 7.56
N TYR A 304 7.43 20.64 6.31
CA TYR A 304 7.47 19.25 5.89
C TYR A 304 8.83 18.94 5.30
N LYS A 305 9.20 17.66 5.33
CA LYS A 305 10.24 17.11 4.47
C LYS A 305 9.62 16.09 3.53
N ILE A 306 10.14 15.94 2.33
CA ILE A 306 9.77 14.85 1.43
C ILE A 306 11.01 14.03 1.10
N GLY A 307 10.83 12.71 1.09
CA GLY A 307 11.85 11.77 0.63
C GLY A 307 11.55 11.31 -0.80
N GLY A 308 12.56 10.87 -1.53
CA GLY A 308 12.37 10.17 -2.79
C GLY A 308 13.67 9.94 -3.56
N VAL A 309 13.56 9.39 -4.75
CA VAL A 309 14.67 9.14 -5.68
C VAL A 309 14.60 10.14 -6.83
N VAL A 310 15.75 10.73 -7.16
CA VAL A 310 15.90 11.63 -8.30
C VAL A 310 15.71 10.82 -9.58
N ILE A 311 14.70 11.19 -10.36
CA ILE A 311 14.44 10.60 -11.67
C ILE A 311 14.74 11.58 -12.82
N SER A 312 15.05 12.85 -12.56
CA SER A 312 15.50 13.78 -13.60
C SER A 312 17.01 13.70 -13.85
N ASP A 313 17.45 13.96 -15.08
CA ASP A 313 18.86 14.16 -15.43
C ASP A 313 19.15 15.64 -15.71
N ALA A 314 19.68 16.35 -14.71
CA ALA A 314 20.04 17.75 -14.85
C ALA A 314 21.28 17.96 -15.75
N VAL A 315 22.14 16.95 -15.91
CA VAL A 315 23.34 17.01 -16.76
C VAL A 315 22.96 16.92 -18.24
N ALA A 316 21.95 16.12 -18.57
CA ALA A 316 21.40 16.02 -19.92
C ALA A 316 20.58 17.23 -20.35
N LYS A 317 20.23 18.14 -19.42
CA LYS A 317 19.59 19.45 -19.69
C LYS A 317 18.24 19.38 -20.42
N ASN A 318 17.58 18.23 -20.43
CA ASN A 318 16.19 18.16 -20.85
C ASN A 318 15.22 18.75 -19.80
N ILE A 319 15.71 18.92 -18.58
CA ILE A 319 15.08 19.70 -17.52
C ILE A 319 15.82 21.03 -17.33
N SER A 320 15.10 22.12 -17.05
CA SER A 320 15.71 23.45 -16.86
C SER A 320 16.52 23.54 -15.55
N SER A 321 17.56 24.38 -15.55
CA SER A 321 18.41 24.63 -14.38
C SER A 321 17.59 24.98 -13.13
N GLY A 322 18.02 24.49 -11.97
CA GLY A 322 17.34 24.71 -10.70
C GLY A 322 16.18 23.76 -10.41
N ASN A 323 15.85 22.85 -11.33
CA ASN A 323 14.80 21.84 -11.12
C ASN A 323 15.38 20.46 -10.82
N ILE A 324 14.63 19.69 -10.03
CA ILE A 324 14.79 18.24 -9.82
C ILE A 324 13.40 17.60 -9.90
N VAL A 325 13.30 16.42 -10.49
CA VAL A 325 12.10 15.57 -10.36
C VAL A 325 12.40 14.44 -9.39
N LEU A 326 11.58 14.35 -8.35
CA LEU A 326 11.71 13.37 -7.27
C LEU A 326 10.51 12.44 -7.29
N GLN A 327 10.73 11.14 -7.15
CA GLN A 327 9.68 10.13 -7.05
C GLN A 327 9.79 9.31 -5.76
N ASP A 328 8.66 9.15 -5.07
CA ASP A 328 8.48 8.30 -3.90
C ASP A 328 7.36 7.31 -4.20
N LYS A 329 7.70 6.02 -4.26
CA LYS A 329 6.78 4.94 -4.67
C LYS A 329 6.10 5.29 -6.00
N ASP A 330 4.78 5.49 -5.96
CA ASP A 330 3.91 5.73 -7.09
C ASP A 330 3.63 7.22 -7.36
N ALA A 331 4.24 8.14 -6.61
CA ALA A 331 3.99 9.58 -6.71
C ALA A 331 5.27 10.36 -7.00
N GLY A 332 5.21 11.23 -8.00
CA GLY A 332 6.29 12.13 -8.38
C GLY A 332 5.93 13.59 -8.23
N ILE A 333 6.95 14.43 -8.03
CA ILE A 333 6.81 15.89 -7.97
C ILE A 333 8.07 16.55 -8.54
N LYS A 334 7.88 17.70 -9.20
CA LYS A 334 8.99 18.58 -9.57
C LYS A 334 9.25 19.61 -8.46
N LEU A 335 10.51 19.79 -8.13
CA LEU A 335 11.01 20.76 -7.16
C LEU A 335 11.82 21.83 -7.88
N TYR A 336 11.51 23.10 -7.64
CA TYR A 336 12.22 24.23 -8.20
C TYR A 336 12.92 25.02 -7.09
N PHE A 337 14.25 25.12 -7.15
CA PHE A 337 15.10 25.77 -6.14
C PHE A 337 15.64 27.14 -6.58
N GLY A 338 15.11 27.70 -7.67
CA GLY A 338 15.70 28.87 -8.32
C GLY A 338 16.74 28.50 -9.38
N SER A 339 16.81 29.28 -10.46
CA SER A 339 17.61 28.98 -11.66
C SER A 339 19.12 28.83 -11.45
N SER A 340 19.66 29.34 -10.34
CA SER A 340 21.08 29.26 -9.97
C SER A 340 21.42 28.09 -9.04
N ALA A 341 20.43 27.33 -8.58
CA ALA A 341 20.67 26.19 -7.70
C ALA A 341 21.44 25.08 -8.42
N ALA A 342 22.41 24.47 -7.74
CA ALA A 342 23.34 23.50 -8.30
C ALA A 342 22.73 22.08 -8.42
N THR A 343 21.54 21.97 -9.03
CA THR A 343 20.82 20.70 -9.15
C THR A 343 21.53 19.66 -10.01
N ALA A 344 22.48 20.07 -10.85
CA ALA A 344 23.36 19.19 -11.62
C ALA A 344 24.33 18.34 -10.76
N ASN A 345 24.44 18.62 -9.46
CA ASN A 345 25.21 17.79 -8.52
C ASN A 345 24.50 16.49 -8.14
N PHE A 346 23.21 16.34 -8.50
CA PHE A 346 22.39 15.19 -8.20
C PHE A 346 22.13 14.37 -9.46
N SER A 347 22.45 13.10 -9.40
CA SER A 347 22.33 12.15 -10.51
C SER A 347 21.02 11.36 -10.42
N ILE A 348 20.59 10.76 -11.54
CA ILE A 348 19.52 9.76 -11.51
C ILE A 348 19.88 8.67 -10.49
N GLY A 349 18.92 8.32 -9.63
CA GLY A 349 19.09 7.30 -8.61
C GLY A 349 19.63 7.82 -7.27
N ASP A 350 19.92 9.12 -7.16
CA ASP A 350 20.22 9.72 -5.86
C ASP A 350 18.94 9.81 -5.02
N SER A 351 19.01 9.38 -3.77
CA SER A 351 17.93 9.54 -2.80
C SER A 351 18.11 10.83 -2.02
N LEU A 352 17.06 11.65 -1.97
CA LEU A 352 17.05 12.93 -1.27
C LEU A 352 15.98 12.95 -0.19
N VAL A 353 16.25 13.70 0.87
CA VAL A 353 15.25 14.23 1.78
C VAL A 353 15.31 15.75 1.68
N VAL A 354 14.27 16.37 1.15
CA VAL A 354 14.20 17.81 0.91
C VAL A 354 13.30 18.44 1.94
N ASP A 355 13.79 19.49 2.60
CA ASP A 355 13.00 20.34 3.46
C ASP A 355 12.18 21.33 2.61
N VAL A 356 10.86 21.15 2.61
CA VAL A 356 9.93 21.96 1.80
C VAL A 356 9.22 23.03 2.61
N THR A 357 9.72 23.32 3.81
CA THR A 357 9.17 24.33 4.71
C THR A 357 9.08 25.70 4.04
N GLY A 358 7.89 26.29 4.05
CA GLY A 358 7.63 27.61 3.47
C GLY A 358 7.71 27.64 1.94
N GLY A 359 7.91 26.49 1.28
CA GLY A 359 7.79 26.37 -0.16
C GLY A 359 6.35 26.56 -0.63
N THR A 360 6.17 26.82 -1.93
CA THR A 360 4.84 26.98 -2.53
C THR A 360 4.54 25.79 -3.43
N LEU A 361 3.57 24.95 -3.03
CA LEU A 361 2.96 23.95 -3.91
C LEU A 361 2.02 24.69 -4.87
N GLN A 362 2.35 24.68 -6.16
CA GLN A 362 1.67 25.49 -7.17
C GLN A 362 1.34 24.69 -8.42
N ASP A 363 0.40 25.20 -9.20
CA ASP A 363 0.19 24.73 -10.57
C ASP A 363 1.08 25.53 -11.52
N TYR A 364 1.98 24.83 -12.20
CA TYR A 364 2.86 25.43 -13.19
C TYR A 364 2.63 24.76 -14.54
N ASN A 365 1.91 25.46 -15.42
CA ASN A 365 1.50 24.98 -16.73
C ASN A 365 0.71 23.65 -16.67
N GLY A 366 -0.21 23.51 -15.71
CA GLY A 366 -1.08 22.35 -15.57
C GLY A 366 -0.50 21.22 -14.72
N SER A 367 0.79 21.27 -14.39
CA SER A 367 1.46 20.27 -13.55
C SER A 367 1.83 20.81 -12.18
N LYS A 368 1.81 19.95 -11.14
CA LYS A 368 2.13 20.39 -9.77
C LYS A 368 3.63 20.42 -9.51
N GLU A 369 4.11 21.54 -8.97
CA GLU A 369 5.49 21.70 -8.53
C GLU A 369 5.55 22.34 -7.15
N ILE A 370 6.69 22.17 -6.47
CA ILE A 370 7.00 22.92 -5.25
C ILE A 370 8.12 23.92 -5.56
N SER A 371 7.81 25.20 -5.46
CA SER A 371 8.77 26.30 -5.53
C SER A 371 9.41 26.52 -4.17
N LEU A 372 10.75 26.56 -4.13
CA LEU A 372 11.57 26.58 -2.94
C LEU A 372 12.69 27.63 -3.09
N SER A 373 13.23 28.08 -1.96
CA SER A 373 14.48 28.84 -1.97
C SER A 373 15.66 27.94 -2.33
N SER A 374 16.74 28.52 -2.86
CA SER A 374 17.95 27.76 -3.20
C SER A 374 18.62 27.10 -1.98
N SER A 375 18.38 27.63 -0.78
CA SER A 375 18.87 27.06 0.48
C SER A 375 18.19 25.74 0.88
N ALA A 376 17.05 25.41 0.27
CA ALA A 376 16.35 24.15 0.52
C ALA A 376 16.96 22.97 -0.23
N LEU A 377 17.81 23.22 -1.23
CA LEU A 377 18.53 22.16 -1.94
C LEU A 377 19.51 21.48 -0.99
N PRO A 378 19.44 20.14 -0.79
CA PRO A 378 20.40 19.43 0.03
C PRO A 378 21.84 19.64 -0.46
N SER A 379 22.83 19.51 0.43
CA SER A 379 24.24 19.60 0.04
C SER A 379 24.80 18.28 -0.51
N VAL A 380 24.15 17.16 -0.21
CA VAL A 380 24.57 15.81 -0.61
C VAL A 380 23.36 14.87 -0.67
N ALA A 381 23.46 13.83 -1.49
CA ALA A 381 22.48 12.74 -1.52
C ALA A 381 22.58 11.89 -0.25
N ILE A 382 21.46 11.29 0.17
CA ILE A 382 21.42 10.35 1.29
C ILE A 382 22.00 8.99 0.89
N ALA A 383 21.67 8.54 -0.32
CA ALA A 383 22.19 7.35 -0.94
C ALA A 383 22.24 7.57 -2.46
N THR A 384 23.10 6.83 -3.15
CA THR A 384 23.22 6.87 -4.61
C THR A 384 22.85 5.52 -5.22
N GLY A 385 22.61 5.47 -6.53
CA GLY A 385 22.36 4.22 -7.26
C GLY A 385 21.05 3.52 -6.91
N LYS A 386 20.07 4.23 -6.33
CA LYS A 386 18.73 3.68 -6.12
C LYS A 386 18.01 3.55 -7.45
N THR A 387 17.25 2.48 -7.61
CA THR A 387 16.44 2.22 -8.79
C THR A 387 14.97 2.54 -8.50
N ILE A 388 14.30 3.12 -9.48
CA ILE A 388 12.84 3.19 -9.54
C ILE A 388 12.42 2.32 -10.70
N THR A 389 11.56 1.34 -10.44
CA THR A 389 10.98 0.51 -11.49
C THR A 389 9.94 1.34 -12.24
N PRO A 390 10.14 1.63 -13.54
CA PRO A 390 9.15 2.37 -14.32
C PRO A 390 7.83 1.61 -14.43
N LYS A 391 6.71 2.33 -14.44
CA LYS A 391 5.40 1.75 -14.76
C LYS A 391 5.27 1.53 -16.27
N ALA A 392 5.14 0.28 -16.70
CA ALA A 392 4.83 -0.02 -18.08
C ALA A 392 3.38 0.38 -18.39
N LEU A 393 3.19 1.40 -19.22
CA LEU A 393 1.88 1.94 -19.58
C LEU A 393 1.81 2.19 -21.08
N THR A 394 0.63 2.01 -21.65
CA THR A 394 0.27 2.48 -22.99
C THR A 394 -0.01 3.98 -23.00
N ILE A 395 0.06 4.62 -24.16
CA ILE A 395 -0.26 6.04 -24.30
C ILE A 395 -1.71 6.35 -23.91
N ALA A 396 -2.65 5.46 -24.21
CA ALA A 396 -4.05 5.62 -23.82
C ALA A 396 -4.21 5.58 -22.28
N GLU A 397 -3.51 4.69 -21.58
CA GLU A 397 -3.55 4.63 -20.12
C GLU A 397 -2.96 5.89 -19.50
N ILE A 398 -1.81 6.37 -20.00
CA ILE A 398 -1.21 7.64 -19.58
C ILE A 398 -2.20 8.79 -19.78
N ALA A 399 -2.89 8.82 -20.93
CA ALA A 399 -3.88 9.84 -21.21
C ALA A 399 -5.05 9.82 -20.21
N THR A 400 -5.46 8.66 -19.69
CA THR A 400 -6.51 8.59 -18.67
C THR A 400 -6.03 8.89 -17.25
N GLN A 401 -4.77 8.61 -16.94
CA GLN A 401 -4.21 8.71 -15.60
C GLN A 401 -3.58 10.08 -15.30
N LEU A 402 -3.29 10.91 -16.30
CA LEU A 402 -2.87 12.30 -16.06
C LEU A 402 -4.07 13.17 -15.64
N PRO A 403 -3.93 13.99 -14.56
CA PRO A 403 -2.66 14.44 -13.96
C PRO A 403 -2.12 13.59 -12.79
N ASP A 404 -2.80 12.54 -12.34
CA ASP A 404 -2.45 11.83 -11.09
C ASP A 404 -1.04 11.24 -11.10
N ILE A 405 -0.60 10.70 -12.26
CA ILE A 405 0.72 10.08 -12.45
C ILE A 405 1.81 11.03 -12.95
N GLU A 406 1.58 12.35 -12.97
CA GLU A 406 2.62 13.29 -13.40
C GLU A 406 3.91 13.11 -12.58
N TYR A 407 5.05 13.35 -13.25
CA TYR A 407 6.39 13.20 -12.68
C TYR A 407 6.72 11.80 -12.15
N THR A 408 5.98 10.77 -12.54
CA THR A 408 6.33 9.37 -12.28
C THR A 408 7.03 8.75 -13.49
N LEU A 409 7.98 7.86 -13.24
CA LEU A 409 8.71 7.15 -14.28
C LEU A 409 7.82 6.10 -14.93
N VAL A 410 7.64 6.20 -16.24
CA VAL A 410 6.84 5.30 -17.07
C VAL A 410 7.68 4.76 -18.22
N THR A 411 7.29 3.59 -18.72
CA THR A 411 7.86 2.98 -19.91
C THR A 411 6.75 2.68 -20.90
N ILE A 412 6.89 3.16 -22.14
CA ILE A 412 6.00 2.91 -23.27
C ILE A 412 6.74 2.01 -24.24
N LYS A 413 6.20 0.81 -24.48
CA LYS A 413 6.80 -0.19 -25.36
C LYS A 413 6.32 -0.01 -26.80
N ASP A 414 7.13 -0.49 -27.75
CA ASP A 414 6.78 -0.55 -29.18
C ASP A 414 6.28 0.77 -29.77
N ALA A 415 6.81 1.89 -29.28
CA ALA A 415 6.41 3.22 -29.72
C ALA A 415 7.35 3.77 -30.80
N THR A 416 6.82 4.65 -31.64
CA THR A 416 7.57 5.36 -32.69
C THR A 416 7.41 6.86 -32.52
N ALA A 417 8.52 7.59 -32.67
CA ALA A 417 8.50 9.05 -32.67
C ALA A 417 8.52 9.59 -34.11
N THR A 418 7.97 10.78 -34.33
CA THR A 418 8.10 11.47 -35.62
C THR A 418 9.57 11.63 -36.00
N SER A 419 9.94 11.17 -37.21
CA SER A 419 11.32 11.22 -37.71
C SER A 419 11.94 12.61 -37.64
N GLY A 420 13.22 12.71 -37.30
CA GLY A 420 13.94 13.98 -37.20
C GLY A 420 15.01 13.92 -36.12
N ILE A 421 15.21 15.04 -35.43
CA ILE A 421 16.06 15.14 -34.23
C ILE A 421 15.20 15.24 -32.96
N TYR A 422 15.75 14.99 -31.77
CA TYR A 422 14.97 15.05 -30.53
C TYR A 422 14.36 16.43 -30.25
N SER A 423 15.04 17.53 -30.57
CA SER A 423 14.65 18.91 -30.21
C SER A 423 13.19 19.28 -30.55
N GLY A 424 12.51 19.87 -29.56
CA GLY A 424 11.14 20.38 -29.64
C GLY A 424 10.07 19.32 -29.34
N ASN A 425 8.85 19.61 -29.79
CA ASN A 425 7.71 18.71 -29.65
C ASN A 425 7.70 17.72 -30.82
N LYS A 426 7.65 16.43 -30.51
CA LYS A 426 7.46 15.33 -31.47
C LYS A 426 6.21 14.55 -31.11
N THR A 427 5.65 13.83 -32.08
CA THR A 427 4.56 12.90 -31.79
C THR A 427 5.15 11.52 -31.52
N LEU A 428 4.91 10.99 -30.32
CA LEU A 428 5.17 9.60 -29.95
C LEU A 428 3.87 8.81 -30.12
N THR A 429 3.95 7.64 -30.75
CA THR A 429 2.78 6.82 -31.08
C THR A 429 3.05 5.36 -30.77
N ASP A 430 2.14 4.71 -30.04
CA ASP A 430 2.08 3.26 -29.82
C ASP A 430 0.79 2.69 -30.46
N ALA A 431 0.46 1.44 -30.20
CA ALA A 431 -0.76 0.82 -30.73
C ALA A 431 -2.07 1.41 -30.16
N SER A 432 -2.00 2.12 -29.03
CA SER A 432 -3.16 2.62 -28.28
C SER A 432 -3.49 4.08 -28.59
N GLY A 433 -2.51 4.89 -28.99
CA GLY A 433 -2.70 6.30 -29.29
C GLY A 433 -1.41 7.07 -29.54
N SER A 434 -1.50 8.39 -29.45
CA SER A 434 -0.37 9.30 -29.62
C SER A 434 -0.31 10.35 -28.52
N MET A 435 0.89 10.76 -28.14
CA MET A 435 1.14 11.86 -27.20
C MET A 435 2.35 12.70 -27.65
N THR A 436 2.53 13.87 -27.02
CA THR A 436 3.70 14.71 -27.26
C THR A 436 4.92 14.12 -26.55
N LEU A 437 6.02 13.92 -27.28
CA LEU A 437 7.36 13.73 -26.74
C LEU A 437 8.08 15.08 -26.80
N TYR A 438 8.37 15.65 -25.64
CA TYR A 438 9.03 16.95 -25.54
C TYR A 438 10.51 16.78 -25.20
N THR A 439 11.37 17.45 -25.99
CA THR A 439 12.78 17.65 -25.66
C THR A 439 13.15 19.13 -25.75
N SER A 440 13.68 19.69 -24.67
CA SER A 440 14.24 21.04 -24.63
C SER A 440 15.31 21.22 -25.71
N SER A 441 15.33 22.37 -26.37
CA SER A 441 16.39 22.74 -27.32
C SER A 441 17.77 22.86 -26.66
N THR A 442 17.84 22.94 -25.34
CA THR A 442 19.09 22.97 -24.56
C THR A 442 19.58 21.59 -24.13
N ALA A 443 18.81 20.52 -24.36
CA ALA A 443 19.21 19.18 -23.98
C ALA A 443 20.50 18.78 -24.73
N THR A 444 21.39 18.06 -24.07
CA THR A 444 22.67 17.65 -24.65
C THR A 444 22.49 16.75 -25.89
N PHE A 445 21.36 16.05 -25.96
CA PHE A 445 20.96 15.17 -27.05
C PHE A 445 19.91 15.78 -27.99
N ALA A 446 19.59 17.08 -27.86
CA ALA A 446 18.54 17.71 -28.67
C ALA A 446 18.81 17.63 -30.19
N GLY A 447 20.09 17.62 -30.57
CA GLY A 447 20.53 17.50 -31.96
C GLY A 447 20.63 16.06 -32.49
N ASP A 448 20.47 15.05 -31.63
CA ASP A 448 20.61 13.65 -32.02
C ASP A 448 19.40 13.19 -32.83
N ALA A 449 19.63 12.24 -33.74
CA ALA A 449 18.57 11.67 -34.55
C ALA A 449 17.62 10.81 -33.70
N LEU A 450 16.32 10.97 -33.91
CA LEU A 450 15.31 10.08 -33.36
C LEU A 450 15.36 8.71 -34.07
N PRO A 451 15.09 7.61 -33.35
CA PRO A 451 14.95 6.32 -33.98
C PRO A 451 13.82 6.32 -35.02
N THR A 452 14.05 5.65 -36.14
CA THR A 452 13.06 5.48 -37.22
C THR A 452 12.27 4.19 -37.11
N THR A 453 12.62 3.32 -36.16
CA THR A 453 11.97 2.04 -35.86
C THR A 453 11.31 2.11 -34.49
N ALA A 454 10.35 1.20 -34.22
CA ALA A 454 9.71 1.12 -32.91
C ALA A 454 10.74 0.81 -31.82
N LYS A 455 10.61 1.50 -30.69
CA LYS A 455 11.48 1.43 -29.51
C LYS A 455 10.63 1.46 -28.23
N THR A 456 11.25 1.06 -27.13
CA THR A 456 10.76 1.34 -25.77
C THR A 456 11.26 2.72 -25.36
N PHE A 457 10.36 3.59 -24.92
CA PHE A 457 10.68 4.91 -24.39
C PHE A 457 10.41 4.93 -22.88
N THR A 458 11.39 5.37 -22.09
CA THR A 458 11.26 5.55 -20.64
C THR A 458 11.38 7.02 -20.29
N GLY A 459 10.59 7.51 -19.35
CA GLY A 459 10.60 8.93 -19.02
C GLY A 459 9.52 9.25 -18.02
N TYR A 460 9.28 10.53 -17.78
CA TYR A 460 8.19 10.96 -16.91
C TYR A 460 7.21 11.85 -17.66
N CYS A 461 5.94 11.75 -17.29
CA CYS A 461 4.86 12.48 -17.94
C CYS A 461 4.56 13.79 -17.20
N THR A 462 4.20 14.83 -17.95
CA THR A 462 3.86 16.16 -17.44
C THR A 462 2.68 16.75 -18.21
N LEU A 463 2.17 17.88 -17.72
CA LEU A 463 1.31 18.77 -18.49
C LEU A 463 2.04 20.05 -18.89
N PHE A 464 1.72 20.56 -20.07
CA PHE A 464 2.04 21.92 -20.51
C PHE A 464 0.75 22.60 -20.99
N GLY A 465 0.14 23.35 -20.08
CA GLY A 465 -1.25 23.78 -20.20
C GLY A 465 -2.17 22.56 -20.16
N SER A 466 -2.85 22.30 -21.28
CA SER A 466 -3.67 21.08 -21.47
C SER A 466 -2.95 19.97 -22.24
N THR A 467 -1.73 20.23 -22.72
CA THR A 467 -0.96 19.26 -23.50
C THR A 467 -0.37 18.22 -22.56
N LYS A 468 -0.62 16.93 -22.83
CA LYS A 468 0.00 15.81 -22.12
C LYS A 468 1.31 15.46 -22.81
N GLU A 469 2.41 15.53 -22.08
CA GLU A 469 3.75 15.40 -22.63
C GLU A 469 4.54 14.32 -21.89
N MET A 470 5.41 13.63 -22.60
CA MET A 470 6.45 12.77 -22.04
C MET A 470 7.79 13.47 -22.20
N MET A 471 8.60 13.46 -21.15
CA MET A 471 9.98 13.94 -21.17
C MET A 471 10.95 12.79 -20.90
N LEU A 472 11.94 12.64 -21.77
CA LEU A 472 13.06 11.71 -21.57
C LEU A 472 14.10 12.34 -20.64
N ARG A 473 14.84 11.52 -19.92
CA ARG A 473 15.95 12.00 -19.08
C ARG A 473 17.19 12.20 -19.94
N ASN A 474 17.52 11.21 -20.76
CA ASN A 474 18.61 11.22 -21.74
C ASN A 474 18.36 10.15 -22.82
N THR A 475 19.32 9.91 -23.72
CA THR A 475 19.17 8.93 -24.81
C THR A 475 19.15 7.47 -24.37
N ASN A 476 19.64 7.13 -23.16
CA ASN A 476 19.57 5.77 -22.63
C ASN A 476 18.14 5.33 -22.30
N ASP A 477 17.19 6.28 -22.26
CA ASP A 477 15.78 6.00 -22.07
C ASP A 477 15.08 5.45 -23.32
N VAL A 478 15.79 5.35 -24.45
CA VAL A 478 15.23 4.84 -25.71
C VAL A 478 15.95 3.54 -26.09
N THR A 479 15.25 2.42 -25.96
CA THR A 479 15.81 1.07 -26.11
C THR A 479 15.00 0.23 -27.10
N ASP A 480 15.46 -0.96 -27.49
CA ASP A 480 14.94 -1.71 -28.64
C ASP A 480 13.62 -2.48 -28.44
N GLY A 481 12.71 -2.04 -27.56
CA GLY A 481 11.36 -2.64 -27.47
C GLY A 481 11.20 -3.75 -26.43
N GLU A 482 12.28 -4.19 -25.77
CA GLU A 482 12.12 -4.98 -24.56
C GLU A 482 11.74 -4.04 -23.39
N ALA A 483 11.02 -4.54 -22.39
CA ALA A 483 11.19 -4.01 -21.02
C ALA A 483 12.71 -3.95 -20.72
N PRO A 484 13.21 -3.41 -19.60
CA PRO A 484 14.38 -4.10 -19.08
C PRO A 484 13.96 -5.58 -19.09
N PRO A 485 14.68 -6.49 -19.78
CA PRO A 485 14.48 -7.89 -19.45
C PRO A 485 14.63 -7.95 -17.92
N PRO A 486 14.07 -8.93 -17.18
CA PRO A 486 14.80 -9.34 -15.99
C PRO A 486 16.25 -9.45 -16.47
N THR A 487 17.15 -8.54 -16.04
CA THR A 487 18.39 -8.21 -16.76
C THR A 487 19.41 -9.31 -16.54
N GLY A 488 18.99 -10.55 -16.75
CA GLY A 488 19.79 -11.70 -16.62
C GLY A 488 19.68 -12.58 -17.83
N ASP A 489 20.82 -13.18 -18.05
CA ASP A 489 21.03 -14.21 -19.02
C ASP A 489 20.11 -15.41 -18.73
N THR A 490 19.94 -16.27 -19.71
CA THR A 490 19.21 -17.54 -19.51
C THR A 490 20.05 -18.57 -18.75
N LEU A 491 21.34 -18.32 -18.58
CA LEU A 491 22.18 -19.00 -17.60
C LEU A 491 22.00 -18.33 -16.24
N ILE A 492 21.48 -19.07 -15.26
CA ILE A 492 21.04 -18.54 -13.96
C ILE A 492 21.62 -19.32 -12.79
N ILE A 493 21.74 -18.69 -11.63
CA ILE A 493 21.89 -19.36 -10.33
C ILE A 493 20.53 -19.95 -9.96
N SER A 494 20.44 -21.26 -9.82
CA SER A 494 19.16 -21.96 -9.57
C SER A 494 19.06 -22.60 -8.19
N GLU A 495 20.19 -22.88 -7.53
CA GLU A 495 20.21 -23.46 -6.18
C GLU A 495 21.48 -23.06 -5.43
N TYR A 496 21.34 -22.67 -4.16
CA TYR A 496 22.41 -22.33 -3.23
C TYR A 496 22.27 -23.19 -1.98
N VAL A 497 23.28 -24.03 -1.71
CA VAL A 497 23.26 -24.99 -0.60
C VAL A 497 24.31 -24.57 0.42
N GLU A 498 23.87 -24.08 1.59
CA GLU A 498 24.70 -23.86 2.78
C GLU A 498 24.40 -25.00 3.76
N GLY A 499 25.00 -26.16 3.52
CA GLY A 499 24.80 -27.36 4.35
C GLY A 499 25.77 -27.43 5.53
N SER A 500 25.70 -28.53 6.28
CA SER A 500 26.55 -28.79 7.43
C SER A 500 28.04 -28.81 7.05
N SER A 501 28.90 -28.23 7.92
CA SER A 501 30.35 -28.20 7.71
C SER A 501 30.71 -27.65 6.30
N ASN A 502 31.46 -28.41 5.50
CA ASN A 502 31.89 -28.04 4.16
C ASN A 502 30.88 -28.44 3.06
N ASN A 503 29.66 -28.85 3.39
CA ASN A 503 28.65 -29.23 2.39
C ASN A 503 28.06 -27.99 1.71
N LYS A 504 28.84 -27.36 0.83
CA LYS A 504 28.43 -26.18 0.07
C LYS A 504 28.36 -26.48 -1.42
N TYR A 505 27.25 -26.12 -2.05
CA TYR A 505 27.01 -26.33 -3.48
C TYR A 505 26.31 -25.12 -4.11
N LEU A 506 26.62 -24.85 -5.37
CA LEU A 506 25.97 -23.82 -6.17
C LEU A 506 25.58 -24.42 -7.52
N GLU A 507 24.31 -24.30 -7.90
CA GLU A 507 23.81 -24.75 -9.19
C GLU A 507 23.67 -23.58 -10.17
N ILE A 508 24.23 -23.77 -11.37
CA ILE A 508 24.06 -22.89 -12.52
C ILE A 508 23.24 -23.63 -13.58
N TYR A 509 22.05 -23.14 -13.92
CA TYR A 509 21.12 -23.78 -14.85
C TYR A 509 20.96 -22.97 -16.15
N ASN A 510 20.96 -23.66 -17.29
CA ASN A 510 20.62 -23.05 -18.58
C ASN A 510 19.12 -23.19 -18.86
N SER A 511 18.37 -22.15 -18.55
CA SER A 511 16.94 -22.04 -18.84
C SER A 511 16.62 -21.62 -20.28
N GLY A 512 17.67 -21.35 -21.08
CA GLY A 512 17.53 -20.88 -22.46
C GLY A 512 17.14 -22.00 -23.42
N SER A 513 16.77 -21.61 -24.63
CA SER A 513 16.39 -22.55 -25.70
C SER A 513 17.58 -23.09 -26.51
N GLY A 514 18.79 -22.62 -26.24
CA GLY A 514 20.03 -23.00 -26.94
C GLY A 514 21.19 -23.28 -25.98
N ALA A 515 22.28 -23.82 -26.52
CA ALA A 515 23.48 -24.06 -25.73
C ALA A 515 24.19 -22.75 -25.38
N ALA A 516 24.54 -22.57 -24.10
CA ALA A 516 25.30 -21.43 -23.61
C ALA A 516 26.81 -21.68 -23.76
N ASP A 517 27.57 -20.69 -24.24
CA ASP A 517 29.03 -20.73 -24.34
C ASP A 517 29.66 -20.41 -22.98
N LEU A 518 30.22 -21.43 -22.33
CA LEU A 518 30.69 -21.33 -20.95
C LEU A 518 31.98 -20.52 -20.79
N SER A 519 32.72 -20.29 -21.88
CA SER A 519 33.95 -19.48 -21.85
C SER A 519 33.68 -18.01 -21.54
N LYS A 520 32.43 -17.58 -21.69
CA LYS A 520 31.99 -16.20 -21.42
C LYS A 520 31.59 -15.98 -19.98
N TYR A 521 31.38 -17.03 -19.20
CA TYR A 521 30.75 -16.93 -17.88
C TYR A 521 31.73 -17.12 -16.74
N THR A 522 31.61 -16.23 -15.75
CA THR A 522 32.42 -16.26 -14.54
C THR A 522 31.52 -16.14 -13.32
N VAL A 523 31.70 -17.02 -12.34
CA VAL A 523 31.08 -16.91 -11.02
C VAL A 523 32.08 -16.28 -10.06
N LYS A 524 31.64 -15.29 -9.28
CA LYS A 524 32.46 -14.65 -8.25
C LYS A 524 31.76 -14.70 -6.91
N MET A 525 32.54 -14.90 -5.85
CA MET A 525 32.05 -14.86 -4.47
C MET A 525 32.77 -13.74 -3.70
N TYR A 526 32.03 -13.07 -2.84
CA TYR A 526 32.45 -11.87 -2.10
C TYR A 526 32.20 -12.10 -0.62
N THR A 527 33.29 -12.24 0.14
CA THR A 527 33.19 -12.66 1.54
C THR A 527 32.76 -11.52 2.45
N ASN A 528 31.77 -11.74 3.32
CA ASN A 528 31.36 -10.84 4.41
C ASN A 528 31.29 -9.36 4.00
N GLY A 529 30.51 -9.06 2.95
CA GLY A 529 30.33 -7.69 2.45
C GLY A 529 31.53 -7.11 1.68
N ALA A 530 32.48 -7.92 1.21
CA ALA A 530 33.56 -7.44 0.36
C ALA A 530 33.06 -6.83 -0.97
N ILE A 531 33.79 -5.83 -1.48
CA ILE A 531 33.57 -5.23 -2.81
C ILE A 531 34.52 -5.80 -3.89
N THR A 532 35.49 -6.60 -3.48
CA THR A 532 36.43 -7.32 -4.35
C THR A 532 36.16 -8.80 -4.21
N ALA A 533 36.17 -9.54 -5.31
CA ALA A 533 35.89 -10.98 -5.29
C ALA A 533 36.97 -11.73 -4.49
N SER A 534 36.54 -12.49 -3.48
CA SER A 534 37.37 -13.39 -2.68
C SER A 534 37.74 -14.65 -3.45
N SER A 535 36.87 -15.07 -4.37
CA SER A 535 37.06 -16.24 -5.22
C SER A 535 36.38 -16.03 -6.57
N THR A 536 36.94 -16.64 -7.61
CA THR A 536 36.48 -16.50 -9.00
C THR A 536 36.59 -17.83 -9.71
N ALA A 537 35.58 -18.18 -10.49
CA ALA A 537 35.50 -19.41 -11.26
C ALA A 537 35.02 -19.09 -12.69
N VAL A 538 35.90 -19.23 -13.68
CA VAL A 538 35.52 -19.21 -15.10
C VAL A 538 34.94 -20.59 -15.44
N LEU A 539 33.70 -20.63 -15.94
CA LEU A 539 32.93 -21.88 -15.95
C LEU A 539 33.52 -22.96 -16.86
N ASP A 540 34.03 -22.61 -18.04
CA ASP A 540 34.68 -23.57 -18.93
C ASP A 540 35.98 -24.14 -18.34
N ALA A 541 36.80 -23.30 -17.69
CA ALA A 541 38.05 -23.70 -17.08
C ALA A 541 37.85 -24.62 -15.87
N VAL A 542 36.83 -24.37 -15.06
CA VAL A 542 36.51 -25.19 -13.88
C VAL A 542 35.85 -26.51 -14.27
N THR A 543 35.01 -26.53 -15.30
CA THR A 543 34.24 -27.72 -15.68
C THR A 543 34.89 -28.56 -16.78
N GLY A 544 35.76 -27.97 -17.59
CA GLY A 544 36.27 -28.57 -18.82
C GLY A 544 35.25 -28.62 -19.96
N LEU A 545 34.09 -27.97 -19.81
CA LEU A 545 33.01 -27.96 -20.80
C LEU A 545 33.05 -26.65 -21.61
N GLY A 546 32.95 -26.75 -22.94
CA GLY A 546 32.87 -25.56 -23.82
C GLY A 546 31.47 -24.93 -23.84
N THR A 547 30.41 -25.73 -23.74
CA THR A 547 29.03 -25.25 -23.77
C THR A 547 28.13 -26.03 -22.81
N LEU A 548 27.10 -25.38 -22.28
CA LEU A 548 26.03 -26.03 -21.51
C LEU A 548 24.74 -26.10 -22.34
N PRO A 549 24.21 -27.30 -22.68
CA PRO A 549 22.95 -27.42 -23.40
C PRO A 549 21.76 -26.77 -22.69
N ALA A 550 20.72 -26.44 -23.46
CA ALA A 550 19.43 -26.01 -22.92
C ALA A 550 18.87 -27.06 -21.94
N GLY A 551 18.36 -26.62 -20.79
CA GLY A 551 17.82 -27.48 -19.74
C GLY A 551 18.86 -28.26 -18.93
N ALA A 552 20.15 -28.01 -19.11
CA ALA A 552 21.21 -28.65 -18.33
C ALA A 552 21.71 -27.74 -17.20
N ALA A 553 22.32 -28.34 -16.18
CA ALA A 553 22.89 -27.64 -15.02
C ALA A 553 24.37 -28.02 -14.78
N ILE A 554 25.11 -27.07 -14.19
CA ILE A 554 26.46 -27.25 -13.65
C ILE A 554 26.36 -27.11 -12.14
N ILE A 555 26.97 -28.05 -11.41
CA ILE A 555 27.05 -27.99 -9.95
C ILE A 555 28.50 -27.67 -9.57
N LEU A 556 28.70 -26.53 -8.91
CA LEU A 556 29.96 -26.21 -8.24
C LEU A 556 29.88 -26.67 -6.78
N LYS A 557 31.00 -27.11 -6.21
CA LYS A 557 31.06 -27.55 -4.82
C LYS A 557 32.33 -27.14 -4.09
N ASN A 558 32.23 -27.07 -2.77
CA ASN A 558 33.40 -27.02 -1.91
C ASN A 558 34.19 -28.34 -2.02
N SER A 559 35.52 -28.27 -1.95
CA SER A 559 36.37 -29.47 -2.03
C SER A 559 36.17 -30.45 -0.88
N GLY A 560 35.70 -29.96 0.28
CA GLY A 560 35.35 -30.77 1.45
C GLY A 560 33.91 -31.27 1.46
N ALA A 561 33.08 -30.95 0.47
CA ALA A 561 31.69 -31.37 0.43
C ALA A 561 31.57 -32.88 0.15
N ALA A 562 30.78 -33.58 0.97
CA ALA A 562 30.77 -35.06 1.03
C ALA A 562 29.36 -35.69 0.95
N LEU A 563 28.31 -34.90 0.74
CA LEU A 563 26.96 -35.42 0.55
C LEU A 563 26.87 -36.30 -0.71
N THR A 564 25.98 -37.30 -0.66
CA THR A 564 25.66 -38.11 -1.83
C THR A 564 24.71 -37.34 -2.73
N LEU A 565 25.14 -37.06 -3.96
CA LEU A 565 24.35 -36.33 -4.95
C LEU A 565 23.40 -37.26 -5.75
N PRO A 566 22.35 -36.72 -6.38
CA PRO A 566 21.51 -37.48 -7.30
C PRO A 566 22.31 -38.18 -8.41
N ALA A 567 21.78 -39.29 -8.91
CA ALA A 567 22.46 -40.07 -9.94
C ALA A 567 22.72 -39.23 -11.21
N ALA A 568 23.89 -39.42 -11.83
CA ALA A 568 24.37 -38.68 -13.01
C ALA A 568 24.73 -37.20 -12.78
N VAL A 569 24.60 -36.67 -11.56
CA VAL A 569 25.10 -35.33 -11.23
C VAL A 569 26.62 -35.36 -11.05
N THR A 570 27.31 -34.51 -11.81
CA THR A 570 28.74 -34.25 -11.64
C THR A 570 28.92 -32.88 -11.00
N ALA A 571 29.67 -32.83 -9.89
CA ALA A 571 29.97 -31.59 -9.19
C ALA A 571 31.46 -31.26 -9.25
N TYR A 572 31.77 -30.00 -9.55
CA TYR A 572 33.13 -29.51 -9.81
C TYR A 572 33.66 -28.70 -8.63
N ASN A 573 34.88 -28.99 -8.17
CA ASN A 573 35.48 -28.27 -7.05
C ASN A 573 35.70 -26.80 -7.43
N SER A 574 35.25 -25.88 -6.58
CA SER A 574 35.43 -24.45 -6.78
C SER A 574 35.55 -23.69 -5.46
N GLY A 575 36.46 -22.71 -5.41
CA GLY A 575 36.62 -21.82 -4.26
C GLY A 575 35.43 -20.88 -4.04
N VAL A 576 34.58 -20.68 -5.06
CA VAL A 576 33.36 -19.85 -4.91
C VAL A 576 32.34 -20.48 -3.96
N CYS A 577 32.40 -21.79 -3.73
CA CYS A 577 31.61 -22.51 -2.72
C CYS A 577 32.27 -22.49 -1.33
N GLY A 578 32.96 -21.39 -1.00
CA GLY A 578 33.52 -21.13 0.32
C GLY A 578 32.60 -20.30 1.22
N PHE A 579 31.35 -20.10 0.81
CA PHE A 579 30.40 -19.23 1.49
C PHE A 579 29.81 -19.85 2.77
N ASN A 580 29.34 -19.01 3.68
CA ASN A 580 28.79 -19.38 5.00
C ASN A 580 27.48 -18.66 5.36
N GLY A 581 26.68 -18.31 4.34
CA GLY A 581 25.30 -17.84 4.49
C GLY A 581 25.11 -16.34 4.31
N ASP A 582 26.14 -15.54 4.53
CA ASP A 582 26.13 -14.06 4.48
C ASP A 582 26.91 -13.50 3.26
N ASP A 583 27.60 -14.36 2.52
CA ASP A 583 28.39 -13.96 1.36
C ASP A 583 27.55 -13.72 0.11
N ALA A 584 27.97 -12.76 -0.71
CA ALA A 584 27.35 -12.50 -2.01
C ALA A 584 28.02 -13.32 -3.12
N VAL A 585 27.22 -13.74 -4.10
CA VAL A 585 27.66 -14.43 -5.31
C VAL A 585 27.11 -13.72 -6.54
N THR A 586 27.96 -13.50 -7.55
CA THR A 586 27.54 -13.00 -8.86
C THR A 586 27.82 -14.03 -9.94
N LEU A 587 26.94 -14.10 -10.93
CA LEU A 587 27.21 -14.70 -12.24
C LEU A 587 27.42 -13.56 -13.22
N GLU A 588 28.54 -13.57 -13.93
CA GLU A 588 28.91 -12.57 -14.92
C GLU A 588 29.08 -13.20 -16.29
N LYS A 589 28.72 -12.47 -17.35
CA LYS A 589 28.96 -12.81 -18.74
C LYS A 589 29.78 -11.70 -19.39
N ASP A 590 30.93 -12.04 -19.97
CA ASP A 590 31.84 -11.08 -20.60
C ASP A 590 32.19 -9.89 -19.67
N GLY A 591 32.27 -10.15 -18.36
CA GLY A 591 32.55 -9.16 -17.32
C GLY A 591 31.35 -8.32 -16.85
N VAL A 592 30.14 -8.60 -17.33
CA VAL A 592 28.90 -7.93 -16.91
C VAL A 592 28.10 -8.85 -16.01
N VAL A 593 27.60 -8.36 -14.86
CA VAL A 593 26.75 -9.16 -13.96
C VAL A 593 25.41 -9.44 -14.64
N VAL A 594 25.02 -10.72 -14.65
CA VAL A 594 23.78 -11.23 -15.24
C VAL A 594 22.89 -11.94 -14.23
N ASP A 595 23.39 -12.27 -13.04
CA ASP A 595 22.59 -12.83 -11.96
C ASP A 595 23.29 -12.65 -10.61
N VAL A 596 22.53 -12.55 -9.53
CA VAL A 596 23.08 -12.40 -8.18
C VAL A 596 22.38 -13.27 -7.15
N PHE A 597 23.14 -13.69 -6.13
CA PHE A 597 22.65 -14.23 -4.88
C PHE A 597 23.34 -13.47 -3.73
N GLY A 598 22.63 -12.53 -3.11
CA GLY A 598 23.19 -11.53 -2.19
C GLY A 598 23.60 -10.21 -2.85
N LEU A 599 24.05 -9.24 -2.03
CA LEU A 599 24.51 -7.91 -2.47
C LEU A 599 26.00 -7.74 -2.22
N VAL A 600 26.76 -7.46 -3.29
CA VAL A 600 28.18 -7.11 -3.19
C VAL A 600 28.34 -5.82 -2.38
N GLY A 601 29.31 -5.79 -1.45
CA GLY A 601 29.56 -4.63 -0.59
C GLY A 601 28.68 -4.54 0.66
N ILE A 602 27.75 -5.49 0.87
CA ILE A 602 26.84 -5.51 2.02
C ILE A 602 27.03 -6.82 2.79
N ASP A 603 27.21 -6.70 4.09
CA ASP A 603 27.21 -7.82 5.03
C ASP A 603 25.82 -7.87 5.73
N PRO A 604 25.01 -8.91 5.53
CA PRO A 604 23.70 -9.06 6.16
C PRO A 604 23.78 -9.58 7.61
N GLY A 605 24.98 -9.77 8.17
CA GLY A 605 25.22 -10.43 9.44
C GLY A 605 25.43 -11.93 9.22
N ASP A 606 24.52 -12.76 9.70
CA ASP A 606 24.70 -14.22 9.69
C ASP A 606 24.02 -14.91 8.49
N SER A 607 23.10 -14.22 7.81
CA SER A 607 22.22 -14.79 6.79
C SER A 607 21.58 -13.69 5.95
N TRP A 608 21.40 -13.93 4.65
CA TRP A 608 20.48 -13.14 3.85
C TRP A 608 19.03 -13.40 4.28
N THR A 609 18.20 -12.35 4.20
CA THR A 609 16.74 -12.46 4.38
C THR A 609 16.09 -12.78 3.05
N ILE A 610 15.25 -13.82 3.01
CA ILE A 610 14.46 -14.23 1.83
C ILE A 610 13.02 -14.46 2.28
N ASN A 611 12.03 -13.90 1.56
CA ASN A 611 10.61 -13.99 1.92
C ASN A 611 10.32 -13.69 3.39
N SER A 612 10.97 -12.67 3.95
CA SER A 612 10.90 -12.28 5.37
C SER A 612 11.48 -13.30 6.39
N ASP A 613 12.07 -14.41 5.96
CA ASP A 613 12.87 -15.30 6.82
C ASP A 613 14.29 -14.72 6.95
N ALA A 614 14.60 -14.16 8.12
CA ALA A 614 15.90 -13.54 8.41
C ALA A 614 17.06 -14.55 8.55
N ALA A 615 16.76 -15.85 8.63
CA ALA A 615 17.76 -16.92 8.72
C ALA A 615 17.69 -17.84 7.49
N ALA A 616 17.32 -17.31 6.32
CA ALA A 616 17.01 -18.09 5.14
C ALA A 616 18.19 -18.84 4.50
N THR A 617 19.41 -18.34 4.65
CA THR A 617 20.60 -18.87 3.96
C THR A 617 21.63 -19.51 4.89
N LYS A 618 21.48 -19.36 6.21
CA LYS A 618 22.33 -20.04 7.19
C LYS A 618 21.81 -21.45 7.48
N ASP A 619 22.69 -22.43 7.33
CA ASP A 619 22.49 -23.88 7.48
C ASP A 619 21.30 -24.43 6.68
N LYS A 620 21.04 -23.83 5.51
CA LYS A 620 19.86 -24.08 4.66
C LYS A 620 20.19 -24.20 3.19
N THR A 621 19.27 -24.85 2.48
CA THR A 621 19.22 -24.86 1.02
C THR A 621 18.19 -23.86 0.53
N VAL A 622 18.54 -23.10 -0.49
CA VAL A 622 17.64 -22.13 -1.12
C VAL A 622 17.57 -22.44 -2.62
N ARG A 623 16.36 -22.61 -3.12
CA ARG A 623 16.11 -23.03 -4.51
C ARG A 623 15.29 -21.99 -5.24
N ARG A 624 15.70 -21.62 -6.44
CA ARG A 624 14.94 -20.67 -7.25
C ARG A 624 13.71 -21.34 -7.81
N GLN A 625 12.57 -20.67 -7.78
CA GLN A 625 11.30 -21.16 -8.32
C GLN A 625 11.43 -21.50 -9.81
N ALA A 626 10.79 -22.60 -10.24
CA ALA A 626 10.91 -23.13 -11.60
C ALA A 626 10.42 -22.16 -12.69
N GLY A 627 9.50 -21.25 -12.36
CA GLY A 627 9.00 -20.22 -13.28
C GLY A 627 9.99 -19.11 -13.61
N ILE A 628 11.12 -19.03 -12.89
CA ILE A 628 12.18 -18.04 -13.13
C ILE A 628 13.15 -18.62 -14.17
N THR A 629 13.18 -17.99 -15.35
CA THR A 629 13.95 -18.46 -16.52
C THR A 629 14.96 -17.43 -17.03
N HIS A 630 15.29 -16.44 -16.22
CA HIS A 630 16.28 -15.42 -16.52
C HIS A 630 16.93 -14.99 -15.22
N GLY A 631 18.20 -14.61 -15.27
CA GLY A 631 18.89 -14.10 -14.08
C GLY A 631 18.27 -12.78 -13.62
N ASN A 632 18.55 -12.42 -12.38
CA ASN A 632 18.14 -11.16 -11.81
C ASN A 632 19.34 -10.49 -11.16
N THR A 633 19.66 -9.27 -11.59
CA THR A 633 20.78 -8.47 -11.07
C THR A 633 20.38 -7.61 -9.88
N ASP A 634 19.10 -7.55 -9.53
CA ASP A 634 18.56 -6.90 -8.35
C ASP A 634 18.22 -7.94 -7.27
N TRP A 635 19.12 -8.06 -6.30
CA TRP A 635 18.93 -9.00 -5.18
C TRP A 635 17.66 -8.72 -4.38
N ALA A 636 17.25 -7.46 -4.22
CA ALA A 636 16.12 -7.14 -3.37
C ALA A 636 14.81 -7.67 -3.94
N SER A 637 14.59 -7.54 -5.25
CA SER A 637 13.43 -8.15 -5.92
C SER A 637 13.54 -9.68 -6.00
N SER A 638 14.75 -10.19 -6.28
CA SER A 638 15.04 -11.62 -6.32
C SER A 638 14.71 -12.30 -4.99
N ALA A 639 15.28 -11.82 -3.88
CA ALA A 639 15.08 -12.37 -2.53
C ALA A 639 13.62 -12.28 -2.02
N ALA A 640 12.82 -11.37 -2.56
CA ALA A 640 11.42 -11.20 -2.15
C ALA A 640 10.43 -12.12 -2.87
N THR A 641 10.81 -12.69 -4.02
CA THR A 641 9.84 -13.34 -4.91
C THR A 641 10.32 -14.60 -5.63
N GLU A 642 11.63 -14.84 -5.75
CA GLU A 642 12.16 -15.86 -6.68
C GLU A 642 12.60 -17.16 -6.01
N TRP A 643 12.69 -17.21 -4.67
CA TRP A 643 13.36 -18.30 -3.97
C TRP A 643 12.46 -19.00 -2.96
N ASP A 644 12.58 -20.31 -2.89
CA ASP A 644 12.01 -21.17 -1.87
C ASP A 644 13.11 -21.58 -0.87
N VAL A 645 12.85 -21.36 0.41
CA VAL A 645 13.76 -21.73 1.51
C VAL A 645 13.43 -23.14 1.98
N ILE A 646 14.38 -24.05 1.84
CA ILE A 646 14.22 -25.45 2.23
C ILE A 646 14.71 -25.62 3.67
N SER A 647 13.79 -26.01 4.57
CA SER A 647 14.06 -26.12 6.01
C SER A 647 14.93 -27.31 6.41
N THR A 648 15.10 -28.29 5.52
CA THR A 648 15.94 -29.46 5.77
C THR A 648 17.39 -29.11 5.46
N THR A 649 18.26 -29.15 6.48
CA THR A 649 19.71 -29.03 6.30
C THR A 649 20.24 -30.17 5.42
N ASP A 650 21.27 -29.89 4.62
CA ASP A 650 21.89 -30.86 3.70
C ASP A 650 20.97 -31.41 2.59
N ASP A 651 19.91 -30.68 2.23
CA ASP A 651 19.07 -31.04 1.08
C ASP A 651 19.81 -30.77 -0.25
N VAL A 652 20.32 -31.83 -0.86
CA VAL A 652 20.91 -31.82 -2.21
C VAL A 652 20.06 -32.59 -3.22
N SER A 653 18.81 -32.89 -2.87
CA SER A 653 17.97 -33.85 -3.58
C SER A 653 17.57 -33.38 -5.00
N ASN A 654 17.57 -32.06 -5.23
CA ASN A 654 17.15 -31.47 -6.50
C ASN A 654 18.30 -30.98 -7.38
N LEU A 655 19.55 -31.04 -6.91
CA LEU A 655 20.70 -30.66 -7.72
C LEU A 655 20.71 -31.49 -9.02
N GLY A 656 20.74 -30.81 -10.15
CA GLY A 656 20.73 -31.35 -11.51
C GLY A 656 19.37 -31.81 -12.02
N THR A 657 18.26 -31.49 -11.35
CA THR A 657 16.92 -32.06 -11.67
C THR A 657 15.85 -31.04 -12.08
N ARG A 658 16.23 -29.77 -12.22
CA ARG A 658 15.33 -28.66 -12.55
C ARG A 658 14.58 -28.82 -13.88
#